data_AF-A0A7C4W9F3-F1
#
_entry.id   AF-A0A7C4W9F3-F1
#
_cell.length_a   1.000
_cell.length_b   1.000
_cell.length_c   1.000
_cell.angle_alpha   90.00
_cell.angle_beta   90.00
_cell.angle_gamma   90.00
#
_symmetry.space_group_name_H-M   'P 1'
#
loop_
_entity.id
_entity.type
_entity.pdbx_description
1 polymer ?
#
loop_
_entity_poly.entity_id
_entity_poly.type
_entity_poly.pdbx_seq_one_letter_code
_entity_poly.pdbx_strand_id
1 'polypeptide(L)'
;NYLIIEVNNNPNNNAWFGICQALARGSNLQLENYENLEMVFRIDSGDYDGKISFSLASYLEEDVPRRTKDGRIVGYNNIFDTEDKNGNNELESDEDCGLDGIFGIDSLNVEGDDQNDDYDYYLNPMGTEKNRILNSEDIDLNGFDSRGNNHYFSYTISLNSKNIKELYNNWKVVTIPLRAFDTIIGRPNLNDIRKLAIYFHNFSKPFKMRIYSIKFTGVRWKKPRFLSKEVDTLISKARIYSISNKNTPDYTSPFKVKKDIRGIYYEASLCLEIDSISSYDTCITEMFLSTGQDLRKYSQLSFYFHKPKEVEERAIIIYFRIGLDSSNFYALSLPLEEKESFYKIRKVPYGEDWYEIQISLDSLPLVKTGKYFEEVKIRGEPSLNNVRYYALGVCNILSSRISYSVWFNELRVSKPKNETGLIYGFNTSFNIPDIGFSTSFNIEKQNPFFSRLTQVPASAGNDNLNYYLNSAIDLSKIPYLSLLGFSLPISYNKIGSFSKPYFSPSIPDLILKDKTFHERSGSESYNFSLRRSKSSQNPFLKYTLDAFSYSFSKRFGFSNQTLSIDSSNTFSQSFSYNISPDLGIRIKEEKISLFPKNISLSLSLSDNESKRKNRAKESDTFTIQPKILTKNASFSYGFSYSPISDLNIEYSCGNYFNRLGVFKTGLIKEKRTFLGIDEGFSRDISISYNFSLFDILEPNFSIDGSYDEGREKMRGDTYTNIRRINNDFSFGFGTDFDLPELFEKLKLEKISNYFDAISFDYNFSRGSEYPRIDFRPSLLYQFGFKENIPYDSSQRARDREYSLELSSSFKLSNISIRWGYERNWEKNFYGLSSRQGSREIKFPSLDISIKNVEKILPKLISSSEINSKFEKRKTLSSRLAPDGSFILSERNEDNNYNFSPLIGWQLNFKNRMNTSININYNKGFNFSALSNITNYNESKGFSLSYSYSFSLKEGIKLPLLKKIKLTHDIYFSSNFSYNLSESYYIRELVKTFLSRNNNYNLSLSFSYQLSTYTQVGLNTSYSNSKNLLKQDKIQSIDINIWVLFRF
;
A
#
# COMPACT_ATOMS: atom_id res chain seq x y z
N ASN A 1 2.06 18.40 34.61
CA ASN A 1 2.60 17.05 34.85
C ASN A 1 4.11 17.18 34.99
N TYR A 2 4.66 16.74 36.12
CA TYR A 2 6.10 16.69 36.41
C TYR A 2 6.35 15.38 37.17
N LEU A 3 7.51 14.77 36.99
CA LEU A 3 7.97 13.60 37.76
C LEU A 3 8.41 14.08 39.14
N ILE A 4 7.99 13.42 40.22
CA ILE A 4 8.48 13.69 41.58
C ILE A 4 9.41 12.55 41.98
N ILE A 5 10.60 12.90 42.43
CA ILE A 5 11.56 12.00 43.04
C ILE A 5 11.66 12.41 44.51
N GLU A 6 11.48 11.47 45.42
CA GLU A 6 11.58 11.68 46.85
C GLU A 6 12.42 10.57 47.46
N VAL A 7 13.56 10.95 48.05
CA VAL A 7 14.48 10.03 48.72
C VAL A 7 14.39 10.32 50.22
N ASN A 8 13.74 9.43 50.96
CA ASN A 8 13.37 9.65 52.38
C ASN A 8 14.42 9.14 53.39
N ASN A 9 15.34 8.26 52.97
CA ASN A 9 16.38 7.70 53.85
C ASN A 9 17.69 8.47 53.76
N ASN A 10 18.41 8.57 54.87
CA ASN A 10 19.72 9.22 54.94
C ASN A 10 20.71 8.41 54.08
N PRO A 11 21.08 8.89 52.87
CA PRO A 11 21.91 8.09 51.98
C PRO A 11 23.32 8.11 52.55
N ASN A 12 23.88 6.93 52.88
CA ASN A 12 25.34 6.83 53.02
C ASN A 12 25.97 7.36 51.72
N ASN A 13 27.19 7.91 51.78
CA ASN A 13 27.89 8.53 50.63
C ASN A 13 28.02 7.66 49.36
N ASN A 14 27.66 6.37 49.41
CA ASN A 14 27.73 5.42 48.29
C ASN A 14 26.35 4.98 47.74
N ALA A 15 25.24 5.52 48.25
CA ALA A 15 23.91 5.20 47.74
C ALA A 15 23.64 5.93 46.42
N TRP A 16 23.07 5.20 45.45
CA TRP A 16 22.65 5.73 44.16
C TRP A 16 21.28 5.17 43.79
N PHE A 17 20.53 5.89 42.96
CA PHE A 17 19.35 5.35 42.26
C PHE A 17 19.43 5.72 40.78
N GLY A 18 18.90 4.85 39.92
CA GLY A 18 18.97 5.00 38.47
C GLY A 18 17.60 4.90 37.81
N ILE A 19 17.43 5.57 36.67
CA ILE A 19 16.28 5.40 35.77
C ILE A 19 16.85 5.17 34.37
N CYS A 20 16.48 4.07 33.73
CA CYS A 20 16.86 3.76 32.35
C CYS A 20 15.62 3.79 31.44
N GLN A 21 15.78 4.31 30.22
CA GLN A 21 14.72 4.34 29.22
C GLN A 21 15.26 4.05 27.83
N ALA A 22 14.61 3.13 27.10
CA ALA A 22 14.79 2.99 25.66
C ALA A 22 14.17 4.18 24.92
N LEU A 23 14.97 4.86 24.10
CA LEU A 23 14.57 6.03 23.32
C LEU A 23 13.65 5.64 22.14
N ALA A 24 13.80 4.43 21.63
CA ALA A 24 12.91 3.81 20.65
C ALA A 24 12.92 2.27 20.80
N ARG A 25 11.74 1.63 20.82
CA ARG A 25 11.65 0.15 20.92
C ARG A 25 12.11 -0.49 19.61
N GLY A 26 13.02 -1.45 19.68
CA GLY A 26 13.57 -2.18 18.53
C GLY A 26 14.32 -1.35 17.48
N SER A 27 14.64 -0.09 17.77
CA SER A 27 15.27 0.84 16.81
C SER A 27 16.19 1.84 17.51
N ASN A 28 16.97 2.59 16.74
CA ASN A 28 17.94 3.56 17.25
C ASN A 28 17.57 5.01 16.92
N LEU A 29 18.09 5.93 17.74
CA LEU A 29 17.94 7.37 17.56
C LEU A 29 19.25 7.97 17.04
N GLN A 30 19.15 8.73 15.96
CA GLN A 30 20.26 9.49 15.40
C GLN A 30 20.36 10.86 16.09
N LEU A 31 21.29 10.96 17.05
CA LEU A 31 21.55 12.17 17.83
C LEU A 31 22.63 13.08 17.23
N GLU A 32 23.16 12.78 16.04
CA GLU A 32 24.23 13.57 15.42
C GLU A 32 23.85 15.04 15.18
N ASN A 33 22.58 15.34 14.87
CA ASN A 33 22.12 16.71 14.66
C ASN A 33 21.66 17.43 15.95
N TYR A 34 21.70 16.75 17.09
CA TYR A 34 21.36 17.35 18.38
C TYR A 34 22.60 17.95 19.03
N GLU A 35 22.39 18.97 19.87
CA GLU A 35 23.47 19.71 20.50
C GLU A 35 23.51 19.46 21.99
N ASN A 36 22.37 19.54 22.66
CA ASN A 36 22.28 19.46 24.11
C ASN A 36 21.23 18.45 24.57
N LEU A 37 21.43 17.92 25.77
CA LEU A 37 20.41 17.31 26.60
C LEU A 37 20.03 18.33 27.68
N GLU A 38 18.77 18.72 27.72
CA GLU A 38 18.24 19.67 28.69
C GLU A 38 17.32 18.99 29.70
N MET A 39 17.56 19.26 30.98
CA MET A 39 16.73 18.80 32.08
C MET A 39 16.22 20.00 32.88
N VAL A 40 14.90 20.12 33.03
CA VAL A 40 14.24 21.14 33.86
C VAL A 40 13.77 20.51 35.15
N PHE A 41 14.26 20.99 36.29
CA PHE A 41 13.96 20.42 37.60
C PHE A 41 13.83 21.48 38.70
N ARG A 42 13.28 21.10 39.85
CA ARG A 42 13.16 21.93 41.05
C ARG A 42 13.41 21.06 42.27
N ILE A 43 14.16 21.55 43.25
CA ILE A 43 14.34 20.87 44.54
C ILE A 43 13.42 21.53 45.55
N ASP A 44 12.53 20.75 46.16
CA ASP A 44 11.55 21.23 47.13
C ASP A 44 12.01 21.08 48.58
N SER A 45 12.81 20.05 48.87
CA SER A 45 13.45 19.83 50.18
C SER A 45 14.79 19.10 49.99
N GLY A 46 15.77 19.37 50.85
CA GLY A 46 17.14 18.80 50.77
C GLY A 46 18.22 19.81 50.38
N ASP A 47 19.49 19.42 50.47
CA ASP A 47 20.65 20.23 50.06
C ASP A 47 21.08 19.93 48.61
N TYR A 48 21.79 20.85 47.97
CA TYR A 48 22.23 20.80 46.57
C TYR A 48 23.59 20.07 46.38
N ASP A 49 23.95 19.18 47.28
CA ASP A 49 25.27 18.54 47.32
C ASP A 49 25.40 17.27 46.45
N GLY A 50 24.27 16.72 45.99
CA GLY A 50 24.23 15.54 45.13
C GLY A 50 24.74 15.75 43.69
N LYS A 51 25.02 14.62 43.03
CA LYS A 51 25.45 14.54 41.63
C LYS A 51 24.44 13.75 40.80
N ILE A 52 24.26 14.16 39.54
CA ILE A 52 23.45 13.46 38.54
C ILE A 52 24.35 13.05 37.39
N SER A 53 24.36 11.76 37.03
CA SER A 53 25.08 11.21 35.89
C SER A 53 24.13 10.73 34.81
N PHE A 54 24.32 11.17 33.57
CA PHE A 54 23.57 10.76 32.39
C PHE A 54 24.43 9.83 31.53
N SER A 55 23.92 8.67 31.16
CA SER A 55 24.58 7.69 30.31
C SER A 55 23.77 7.50 29.03
N LEU A 56 24.31 7.98 27.91
CA LEU A 56 23.73 7.83 26.57
C LEU A 56 24.37 6.64 25.88
N ALA A 57 23.61 5.56 25.75
CA ALA A 57 24.14 4.26 25.38
C ALA A 57 23.70 3.81 23.98
N SER A 58 24.67 3.32 23.20
CA SER A 58 24.41 2.45 22.06
C SER A 58 24.06 1.05 22.53
N TYR A 59 24.78 0.58 23.55
CA TYR A 59 24.54 -0.68 24.25
C TYR A 59 24.77 -0.45 25.74
N LEU A 60 23.85 -0.91 26.57
CA LEU A 60 23.93 -0.86 28.03
C LEU A 60 23.46 -2.20 28.57
N GLU A 61 24.23 -2.77 29.49
CA GLU A 61 23.87 -3.96 30.26
C GLU A 61 22.55 -3.74 31.00
N GLU A 62 21.66 -4.72 30.87
CA GLU A 62 20.30 -4.68 31.43
C GLU A 62 20.08 -5.61 32.62
N ASP A 63 21.01 -6.53 32.88
CA ASP A 63 21.11 -7.29 34.12
C ASP A 63 21.55 -6.33 35.24
N VAL A 64 20.59 -5.76 35.97
CA VAL A 64 20.82 -4.65 36.91
C VAL A 64 20.44 -5.06 38.33
N PRO A 65 21.34 -4.87 39.33
CA PRO A 65 21.04 -5.24 40.70
C PRO A 65 19.83 -4.48 41.28
N ARG A 66 18.90 -5.23 41.88
CA ARG A 66 17.75 -4.71 42.62
C ARG A 66 17.87 -5.04 44.12
N ARG A 67 17.17 -4.31 44.98
CA ARG A 67 17.33 -4.38 46.45
C ARG A 67 16.05 -4.89 47.09
N THR A 68 16.12 -5.92 47.91
CA THR A 68 15.03 -6.44 48.78
C THR A 68 14.70 -5.50 49.95
N LYS A 69 13.55 -5.69 50.62
CA LYS A 69 13.17 -5.00 51.88
C LYS A 69 14.23 -5.10 52.98
N ASP A 70 14.87 -6.27 53.12
CA ASP A 70 15.93 -6.53 54.09
C ASP A 70 17.30 -5.90 53.70
N GLY A 71 17.37 -5.29 52.51
CA GLY A 71 18.56 -4.61 52.02
C GLY A 71 19.60 -5.52 51.35
N ARG A 72 19.26 -6.77 51.04
CA ARG A 72 20.07 -7.65 50.18
C ARG A 72 19.93 -7.23 48.71
N ILE A 73 21.00 -7.37 47.94
CA ILE A 73 21.01 -7.13 46.50
C ILE A 73 20.72 -8.45 45.77
N VAL A 74 19.74 -8.46 44.87
CA VAL A 74 19.30 -9.58 44.03
C VAL A 74 19.20 -9.12 42.56
N GLY A 75 18.81 -10.00 41.64
CA GLY A 75 18.69 -9.67 40.20
C GLY A 75 20.02 -9.34 39.51
N TYR A 76 21.13 -9.93 39.98
CA TYR A 76 22.44 -9.79 39.34
C TYR A 76 23.02 -11.19 39.07
N ASN A 77 22.36 -11.92 38.17
CA ASN A 77 22.43 -13.39 38.08
C ASN A 77 22.87 -13.91 36.69
N ASN A 78 23.22 -13.04 35.72
CA ASN A 78 23.48 -13.38 34.31
C ASN A 78 22.29 -14.08 33.61
N ILE A 79 21.08 -13.95 34.15
CA ILE A 79 19.83 -14.45 33.58
C ILE A 79 19.00 -13.22 33.27
N PHE A 80 18.05 -13.39 32.35
CA PHE A 80 17.11 -12.36 31.99
C PHE A 80 15.90 -12.43 32.92
N ASP A 81 15.81 -11.51 33.89
CA ASP A 81 14.66 -11.46 34.79
C ASP A 81 13.48 -10.82 34.05
N THR A 82 12.40 -11.58 33.89
CA THR A 82 11.20 -11.14 33.17
C THR A 82 9.95 -11.78 33.74
N GLU A 83 8.88 -10.98 33.76
CA GLU A 83 7.53 -11.46 34.07
C GLU A 83 6.96 -12.32 32.94
N ASP A 84 7.47 -12.20 31.71
CA ASP A 84 7.02 -12.95 30.53
C ASP A 84 7.51 -14.41 30.60
N LYS A 85 6.84 -15.21 31.43
CA LYS A 85 7.16 -16.63 31.66
C LYS A 85 7.05 -17.46 30.39
N ASN A 86 6.27 -17.02 29.41
CA ASN A 86 5.92 -17.80 28.24
C ASN A 86 6.53 -17.26 26.92
N GLY A 87 7.16 -16.09 26.95
CA GLY A 87 7.91 -15.47 25.85
C GLY A 87 7.03 -14.92 24.73
N ASN A 88 5.78 -14.52 25.01
CA ASN A 88 4.85 -14.00 24.01
C ASN A 88 4.87 -12.45 23.89
N ASN A 89 5.68 -11.76 24.70
CA ASN A 89 5.77 -10.31 24.83
C ASN A 89 4.43 -9.62 25.19
N GLU A 90 3.49 -10.33 25.81
CA GLU A 90 2.23 -9.78 26.31
C GLU A 90 2.07 -10.09 27.79
N LEU A 91 1.82 -9.07 28.63
CA LEU A 91 1.52 -9.29 30.04
C LEU A 91 0.21 -10.07 30.22
N GLU A 92 0.30 -11.22 30.88
CA GLU A 92 -0.85 -12.00 31.36
C GLU A 92 -1.17 -11.72 32.85
N SER A 93 -2.37 -12.07 33.29
CA SER A 93 -2.85 -11.73 34.65
C SER A 93 -2.13 -12.45 35.79
N ASP A 94 -1.47 -13.57 35.50
CA ASP A 94 -0.65 -14.38 36.40
C ASP A 94 0.87 -14.14 36.21
N GLU A 95 1.22 -13.15 35.39
CA GLU A 95 2.59 -12.73 35.12
C GLU A 95 2.95 -11.40 35.81
N ASP A 96 1.97 -10.57 36.18
CA ASP A 96 2.14 -9.26 36.86
C ASP A 96 2.60 -9.39 38.33
N CYS A 97 3.71 -10.10 38.52
CA CYS A 97 4.28 -10.56 39.78
C CYS A 97 5.66 -9.98 40.07
N GLY A 98 6.06 -8.91 39.39
CA GLY A 98 7.36 -8.32 39.57
C GLY A 98 8.51 -9.06 38.89
N LEU A 99 9.69 -8.44 38.91
CA LEU A 99 10.93 -9.02 38.37
C LEU A 99 11.47 -10.20 39.21
N ASP A 100 10.87 -10.47 40.38
CA ASP A 100 11.21 -11.63 41.20
C ASP A 100 10.41 -12.90 40.83
N GLY A 101 9.33 -12.73 40.07
CA GLY A 101 8.47 -13.80 39.59
C GLY A 101 7.50 -14.36 40.63
N ILE A 102 7.35 -13.71 41.80
CA ILE A 102 6.60 -14.23 42.97
C ILE A 102 5.49 -13.27 43.36
N PHE A 103 4.24 -13.75 43.43
CA PHE A 103 3.13 -12.93 43.94
C PHE A 103 3.23 -12.73 45.46
N GLY A 104 3.43 -11.49 45.88
CA GLY A 104 3.55 -11.05 47.25
C GLY A 104 2.40 -10.16 47.71
N ILE A 105 2.25 -10.05 49.03
CA ILE A 105 1.80 -8.78 49.61
C ILE A 105 2.91 -8.42 50.58
N ASP A 106 3.56 -7.27 50.38
CA ASP A 106 4.75 -6.81 51.12
C ASP A 106 4.56 -6.82 52.65
N SER A 107 3.30 -6.68 53.10
CA SER A 107 2.92 -6.69 54.52
C SER A 107 2.88 -8.07 55.17
N LEU A 108 2.82 -9.15 54.37
CA LEU A 108 2.68 -10.53 54.82
C LEU A 108 4.01 -11.30 54.83
N ASN A 109 5.11 -10.68 54.40
CA ASN A 109 6.46 -11.27 54.33
C ASN A 109 6.45 -12.67 53.69
N VAL A 110 5.99 -12.76 52.44
CA VAL A 110 5.97 -14.01 51.68
C VAL A 110 7.42 -14.48 51.45
N GLU A 111 7.66 -15.79 51.53
CA GLU A 111 9.01 -16.36 51.38
C GLU A 111 9.44 -16.31 49.90
N GLY A 112 10.57 -15.68 49.62
CA GLY A 112 11.15 -15.56 48.26
C GLY A 112 10.82 -14.26 47.53
N ASP A 113 9.73 -13.60 47.93
CA ASP A 113 9.31 -12.26 47.51
C ASP A 113 10.31 -11.19 47.99
N ASP A 114 10.57 -10.18 47.15
CA ASP A 114 11.43 -9.03 47.46
C ASP A 114 10.85 -8.08 48.53
N GLN A 115 9.53 -8.19 48.76
CA GLN A 115 8.73 -7.51 49.78
C GLN A 115 8.82 -5.98 49.70
N ASN A 116 9.04 -5.44 48.50
CA ASN A 116 9.10 -4.00 48.26
C ASN A 116 8.69 -3.57 46.84
N ASP A 117 8.05 -4.44 46.09
CA ASP A 117 7.74 -4.25 44.69
C ASP A 117 6.22 -4.24 44.41
N ASP A 118 5.36 -4.39 45.42
CA ASP A 118 3.92 -4.12 45.33
C ASP A 118 3.66 -2.69 44.80
N TYR A 119 2.94 -2.58 43.69
CA TYR A 119 2.51 -1.29 43.15
C TYR A 119 1.39 -0.66 43.98
N ASP A 120 1.66 0.54 44.51
CA ASP A 120 0.65 1.41 45.13
C ASP A 120 0.78 2.82 44.56
N TYR A 121 -0.30 3.34 43.99
CA TYR A 121 -0.33 4.66 43.37
C TYR A 121 0.18 5.82 44.28
N TYR A 122 -0.01 5.72 45.59
CA TYR A 122 0.37 6.73 46.57
C TYR A 122 1.66 6.38 47.34
N LEU A 123 1.84 5.11 47.69
CA LEU A 123 2.93 4.67 48.57
C LEU A 123 4.14 4.12 47.82
N ASN A 124 3.92 3.39 46.72
CA ASN A 124 4.96 2.77 45.91
C ASN A 124 4.60 2.79 44.39
N PRO A 125 4.59 3.97 43.76
CA PRO A 125 4.14 4.10 42.36
C PRO A 125 5.13 3.51 41.35
N MET A 126 6.27 2.99 41.81
CA MET A 126 7.30 2.33 41.01
C MET A 126 7.36 0.81 41.25
N GLY A 127 6.42 0.26 42.03
CA GLY A 127 6.30 -1.18 42.19
C GLY A 127 6.11 -1.89 40.84
N THR A 128 6.71 -3.07 40.74
CA THR A 128 6.61 -3.94 39.56
C THR A 128 5.42 -4.88 39.66
N GLU A 129 5.09 -5.38 40.85
CA GLU A 129 3.95 -6.26 41.03
C GLU A 129 2.61 -5.50 40.94
N LYS A 130 1.64 -6.03 40.17
CA LYS A 130 0.28 -5.49 39.95
C LYS A 130 0.23 -4.11 39.30
N ASN A 131 1.26 -3.73 38.54
CA ASN A 131 1.34 -2.42 37.87
C ASN A 131 0.69 -2.41 36.46
N ARG A 132 0.27 -3.57 35.95
CA ARG A 132 -0.33 -3.80 34.62
C ARG A 132 0.60 -3.45 33.45
N ILE A 133 1.90 -3.50 33.64
CA ILE A 133 2.93 -3.30 32.64
C ILE A 133 3.81 -4.55 32.64
N LEU A 134 4.13 -5.09 31.46
CA LEU A 134 5.09 -6.19 31.35
C LEU A 134 6.46 -5.68 31.81
N ASN A 135 6.88 -6.08 33.01
CA ASN A 135 8.20 -5.74 33.53
C ASN A 135 9.20 -6.80 33.08
N SER A 136 10.27 -6.32 32.47
CA SER A 136 11.27 -7.15 31.80
C SER A 136 12.57 -6.37 31.77
N GLU A 137 13.69 -7.04 31.96
CA GLU A 137 15.01 -6.41 31.83
C GLU A 137 15.30 -5.95 30.38
N ASP A 138 14.59 -6.45 29.36
CA ASP A 138 14.81 -6.13 27.93
C ASP A 138 13.99 -4.90 27.58
N ILE A 139 14.55 -3.74 27.91
CA ILE A 139 13.87 -2.45 27.81
C ILE A 139 13.66 -2.09 26.32
N ASP A 140 14.52 -2.56 25.41
CA ASP A 140 14.46 -2.27 23.96
C ASP A 140 13.95 -3.40 23.05
N LEU A 141 13.57 -4.56 23.59
CA LEU A 141 13.06 -5.77 22.91
C LEU A 141 14.05 -6.35 21.89
N ASN A 142 15.33 -6.36 22.22
CA ASN A 142 16.40 -6.81 21.32
C ASN A 142 16.96 -8.22 21.67
N GLY A 143 16.52 -8.81 22.79
CA GLY A 143 17.04 -10.07 23.33
C GLY A 143 18.09 -9.88 24.43
N PHE A 144 18.72 -10.97 24.87
CA PHE A 144 19.71 -10.91 25.96
C PHE A 144 21.06 -10.33 25.49
N ASP A 145 21.48 -9.21 26.09
CA ASP A 145 22.80 -8.62 25.89
C ASP A 145 23.83 -9.24 26.84
N SER A 146 24.95 -9.72 26.30
CA SER A 146 26.02 -10.33 27.10
C SER A 146 26.63 -9.32 28.08
N ARG A 147 26.72 -9.72 29.36
CA ARG A 147 27.31 -8.94 30.46
C ARG A 147 28.65 -8.27 30.12
N GLY A 148 28.83 -7.02 30.55
CA GLY A 148 30.05 -6.24 30.36
C GLY A 148 30.20 -5.56 29.00
N ASN A 149 29.28 -5.77 28.06
CA ASN A 149 29.31 -5.17 26.72
C ASN A 149 28.71 -3.75 26.71
N ASN A 150 29.29 -2.85 27.52
CA ASN A 150 28.79 -1.49 27.71
C ASN A 150 29.42 -0.50 26.71
N HIS A 151 28.57 0.22 25.97
CA HIS A 151 28.95 1.24 24.98
C HIS A 151 28.14 2.53 25.21
N TYR A 152 28.65 3.46 26.01
CA TYR A 152 27.94 4.69 26.33
C TYR A 152 28.83 5.92 26.58
N PHE A 153 28.24 7.09 26.36
CA PHE A 153 28.79 8.39 26.75
C PHE A 153 28.24 8.77 28.13
N SER A 154 29.09 9.15 29.07
CA SER A 154 28.67 9.55 30.42
C SER A 154 28.97 11.02 30.74
N TYR A 155 28.00 11.69 31.36
CA TYR A 155 28.00 13.10 31.73
C TYR A 155 27.60 13.23 33.20
N THR A 156 28.45 13.78 34.07
CA THR A 156 28.25 13.90 35.51
C THR A 156 28.21 15.35 35.93
N ILE A 157 27.11 15.75 36.57
CA ILE A 157 26.83 17.14 36.92
C ILE A 157 26.58 17.22 38.41
N SER A 158 27.33 18.11 39.07
CA SER A 158 27.09 18.43 40.47
C SER A 158 25.98 19.49 40.58
N LEU A 159 25.03 19.31 41.51
CA LEU A 159 23.89 20.20 41.70
C LEU A 159 24.27 21.60 42.23
N ASN A 160 25.51 21.76 42.71
CA ASN A 160 26.13 23.04 43.06
C ASN A 160 26.96 23.68 41.93
N SER A 161 26.91 23.14 40.70
CA SER A 161 27.74 23.64 39.59
C SER A 161 27.21 24.95 38.98
N LYS A 162 28.12 25.76 38.42
CA LYS A 162 27.80 26.99 37.67
C LYS A 162 27.03 26.73 36.37
N ASN A 163 26.90 25.47 35.94
CA ASN A 163 26.23 25.08 34.69
C ASN A 163 24.69 25.01 34.83
N ILE A 164 24.16 25.30 36.02
CA ILE A 164 22.74 25.28 36.33
C ILE A 164 22.20 26.70 36.31
N LYS A 165 21.20 26.96 35.46
CA LYS A 165 20.52 28.27 35.37
C LYS A 165 19.23 28.24 36.17
N GLU A 166 18.99 29.29 36.95
CA GLU A 166 17.72 29.46 37.67
C GLU A 166 16.63 30.03 36.75
N LEU A 167 15.44 29.45 36.84
CA LEU A 167 14.20 29.89 36.21
C LEU A 167 13.24 30.46 37.27
N TYR A 168 12.09 30.95 36.81
CA TYR A 168 11.01 31.43 37.66
C TYR A 168 10.54 30.39 38.70
N ASN A 169 10.24 30.84 39.92
CA ASN A 169 9.68 30.01 41.02
C ASN A 169 10.56 28.79 41.41
N ASN A 170 11.87 29.00 41.54
CA ASN A 170 12.88 28.02 41.97
C ASN A 170 13.01 26.79 41.05
N TRP A 171 12.50 26.85 39.82
CA TRP A 171 12.86 25.88 38.79
C TRP A 171 14.28 26.16 38.29
N LYS A 172 14.99 25.12 37.85
CA LYS A 172 16.36 25.18 37.36
C LYS A 172 16.47 24.38 36.06
N VAL A 173 17.34 24.82 35.16
CA VAL A 173 17.69 24.08 33.94
C VAL A 173 19.15 23.69 33.97
N VAL A 174 19.39 22.41 33.71
CA VAL A 174 20.70 21.87 33.36
C VAL A 174 20.73 21.66 31.85
N THR A 175 21.78 22.17 31.21
CA THR A 175 22.05 21.98 29.78
C THR A 175 23.37 21.25 29.62
N ILE A 176 23.33 20.08 28.97
CA ILE A 176 24.48 19.18 28.83
C ILE A 176 24.85 19.09 27.34
N PRO A 177 26.02 19.57 26.92
CA PRO A 177 26.45 19.43 25.53
C PRO A 177 26.76 17.96 25.22
N LEU A 178 26.05 17.36 24.23
CA LEU A 178 26.18 15.95 23.83
C LEU A 178 27.57 15.56 23.28
N ARG A 179 28.48 16.52 23.12
CA ARG A 179 29.84 16.30 22.62
C ARG A 179 30.92 16.59 23.66
N ALA A 180 30.54 17.10 24.83
CA ALA A 180 31.43 17.35 25.95
C ALA A 180 31.14 16.31 27.04
N PHE A 181 31.42 15.04 26.74
CA PHE A 181 31.27 13.94 27.67
C PHE A 181 32.46 13.90 28.65
N ASP A 182 32.21 13.43 29.87
CA ASP A 182 33.26 13.28 30.87
C ASP A 182 34.03 11.98 30.68
N THR A 183 33.31 10.90 30.35
CA THR A 183 33.89 9.56 30.14
C THR A 183 33.23 8.86 28.94
N ILE A 184 34.03 8.08 28.22
CA ILE A 184 33.57 7.17 27.16
C ILE A 184 33.86 5.74 27.62
N ILE A 185 32.85 4.88 27.61
CA ILE A 185 32.99 3.46 27.89
C ILE A 185 32.65 2.68 26.62
N GLY A 186 33.54 1.78 26.21
CA GLY A 186 33.42 1.03 24.96
C GLY A 186 33.61 1.90 23.70
N ARG A 187 32.78 1.63 22.68
CA ARG A 187 32.75 2.34 21.38
C ARG A 187 31.33 2.82 21.05
N PRO A 188 30.77 3.80 21.77
CA PRO A 188 29.45 4.33 21.51
C PRO A 188 29.42 5.21 20.24
N ASN A 189 28.27 5.29 19.59
CA ASN A 189 28.05 6.11 18.40
C ASN A 189 26.78 6.96 18.53
N LEU A 190 26.88 8.27 18.31
CA LEU A 190 25.73 9.20 18.37
C LEU A 190 24.68 8.93 17.29
N ASN A 191 25.03 8.22 16.21
CA ASN A 191 24.07 7.76 15.20
C ASN A 191 23.31 6.49 15.57
N ASP A 192 23.73 5.83 16.65
CA ASP A 192 23.16 4.58 17.11
C ASP A 192 22.99 4.66 18.64
N ILE A 193 22.14 5.57 19.11
CA ILE A 193 21.82 5.68 20.53
C ILE A 193 20.47 5.01 20.77
N ARG A 194 20.42 4.08 21.71
CA ARG A 194 19.24 3.29 22.03
C ARG A 194 18.66 3.62 23.39
N LYS A 195 19.52 3.75 24.41
CA LYS A 195 19.10 3.87 25.82
C LYS A 195 19.65 5.15 26.45
N LEU A 196 18.88 5.76 27.34
CA LEU A 196 19.30 6.85 28.22
C LEU A 196 19.12 6.39 29.67
N ALA A 197 20.23 6.27 30.41
CA ALA A 197 20.20 6.01 31.84
C ALA A 197 20.60 7.26 32.63
N ILE A 198 19.94 7.51 33.75
CA ILE A 198 20.17 8.67 34.61
C ILE A 198 20.35 8.17 36.04
N TYR A 199 21.51 8.43 36.63
CA TYR A 199 21.88 8.04 37.98
C TYR A 199 21.99 9.25 38.89
N PHE A 200 21.51 9.13 40.11
CA PHE A 200 21.55 10.16 41.13
C PHE A 200 22.32 9.59 42.32
N HIS A 201 23.39 10.26 42.75
CA HIS A 201 24.31 9.76 43.78
C HIS A 201 24.91 10.90 44.62
N ASN A 202 25.54 10.55 45.74
CA ASN A 202 26.24 11.47 46.64
C ASN A 202 25.35 12.55 47.33
N PHE A 203 24.11 12.24 47.67
CA PHE A 203 23.26 13.13 48.48
C PHE A 203 23.50 12.87 49.97
N SER A 204 23.83 13.89 50.78
CA SER A 204 24.08 13.69 52.22
C SER A 204 22.83 13.73 53.10
N LYS A 205 21.70 14.20 52.55
CA LYS A 205 20.41 14.32 53.24
C LYS A 205 19.27 13.82 52.35
N PRO A 206 18.14 13.39 52.95
CA PRO A 206 16.89 13.18 52.22
C PRO A 206 16.54 14.38 51.34
N PHE A 207 16.13 14.13 50.10
CA PHE A 207 15.81 15.19 49.14
C PHE A 207 14.55 14.88 48.33
N LYS A 208 13.83 15.94 47.94
CA LYS A 208 12.67 15.88 47.06
C LYS A 208 12.87 16.77 45.86
N MET A 209 12.86 16.17 44.66
CA MET A 209 13.08 16.85 43.39
C MET A 209 11.90 16.63 42.45
N ARG A 210 11.47 17.68 41.76
CA ARG A 210 10.50 17.61 40.67
C ARG A 210 11.21 17.81 39.34
N ILE A 211 10.95 16.94 38.37
CA ILE A 211 11.50 17.02 37.01
C ILE A 211 10.34 17.32 36.07
N TYR A 212 10.40 18.47 35.41
CA TYR A 212 9.36 18.86 34.46
C TYR A 212 9.57 18.25 33.09
N SER A 213 10.82 18.21 32.61
CA SER A 213 11.14 17.63 31.31
C SER A 213 12.60 17.30 31.14
N ILE A 214 12.86 16.24 30.37
CA ILE A 214 14.17 15.87 29.83
C ILE A 214 14.03 15.84 28.32
N LYS A 215 14.86 16.59 27.58
CA LYS A 215 14.72 16.75 26.13
C LYS A 215 16.07 16.85 25.47
N PHE A 216 16.24 16.16 24.35
CA PHE A 216 17.30 16.49 23.41
C PHE A 216 16.92 17.78 22.68
N THR A 217 17.71 18.83 22.89
CA THR A 217 17.58 20.09 22.20
C THR A 217 18.68 20.23 21.16
N GLY A 218 18.30 20.80 20.04
CA GLY A 218 19.17 20.91 18.89
C GLY A 218 18.47 21.72 17.83
N VAL A 219 19.27 22.21 16.91
CA VAL A 219 18.79 23.03 15.82
C VAL A 219 18.68 22.12 14.59
N ARG A 220 17.59 22.24 13.82
CA ARG A 220 17.43 21.52 12.53
C ARG A 220 18.46 21.94 11.47
N TRP A 221 19.21 22.98 11.77
CA TRP A 221 20.25 23.56 10.95
C TRP A 221 21.57 22.85 11.26
N LYS A 222 22.29 22.42 10.22
CA LYS A 222 23.61 21.80 10.35
C LYS A 222 24.62 22.78 10.94
N LYS A 223 25.69 22.24 11.52
CA LYS A 223 26.80 23.03 12.06
C LYS A 223 27.28 24.10 11.05
N PRO A 224 27.60 25.30 11.55
CA PRO A 224 28.06 26.36 10.68
C PRO A 224 29.40 25.96 10.02
N ARG A 225 29.55 26.31 8.76
CA ARG A 225 30.76 26.07 7.96
C ARG A 225 31.18 27.36 7.27
N PHE A 226 32.48 27.63 7.31
CA PHE A 226 33.10 28.70 6.54
C PHE A 226 33.29 28.27 5.08
N LEU A 227 32.99 29.16 4.14
CA LEU A 227 33.05 28.87 2.71
C LEU A 227 34.44 29.03 2.11
N SER A 228 35.34 29.79 2.74
CA SER A 228 36.74 29.89 2.32
C SER A 228 37.50 28.56 2.51
N LYS A 229 38.50 28.32 1.65
CA LYS A 229 39.40 27.15 1.74
C LYS A 229 40.58 27.37 2.69
N GLU A 230 40.90 28.62 3.03
CA GLU A 230 42.04 29.02 3.87
C GLU A 230 41.58 29.50 5.23
N VAL A 231 40.81 28.65 5.94
CA VAL A 231 40.28 28.98 7.26
C VAL A 231 41.15 28.34 8.32
N ASP A 232 41.71 29.15 9.20
CA ASP A 232 42.41 28.63 10.37
C ASP A 232 41.38 28.10 11.38
N THR A 233 41.16 26.79 11.33
CA THR A 233 40.18 26.08 12.17
C THR A 233 40.47 26.16 13.68
N LEU A 234 41.68 26.58 14.09
CA LEU A 234 42.03 26.76 15.51
C LEU A 234 41.48 28.08 16.08
N ILE A 235 41.35 29.11 15.23
CA ILE A 235 40.98 30.48 15.62
C ILE A 235 39.53 30.80 15.24
N SER A 236 39.11 30.41 14.03
CA SER A 236 37.79 30.70 13.50
C SER A 236 36.79 29.63 13.89
N LYS A 237 36.10 29.86 15.00
CA LYS A 237 35.03 29.00 15.51
C LYS A 237 33.67 29.67 15.30
N ALA A 238 32.67 28.87 14.95
CA ALA A 238 31.29 29.30 14.85
C ALA A 238 30.39 28.24 15.50
N ARG A 239 29.33 28.68 16.16
CA ARG A 239 28.33 27.81 16.77
C ARG A 239 26.93 28.33 16.51
N ILE A 240 25.98 27.43 16.62
CA ILE A 240 24.56 27.71 16.45
C ILE A 240 23.84 27.25 17.69
N TYR A 241 22.78 27.96 18.07
CA TYR A 241 21.86 27.55 19.12
C TYR A 241 20.56 28.33 18.97
N SER A 242 19.50 27.92 19.67
CA SER A 242 18.25 28.68 19.72
C SER A 242 18.24 29.65 20.89
N ILE A 243 17.86 30.89 20.64
CA ILE A 243 17.52 31.89 21.67
C ILE A 243 16.00 32.05 21.72
N SER A 244 15.42 32.29 22.89
CA SER A 244 13.96 32.37 23.02
C SER A 244 13.51 33.32 24.10
N ASN A 245 12.24 33.72 24.02
CA ASN A 245 11.58 34.54 25.02
C ASN A 245 11.42 33.87 26.40
N LYS A 246 11.73 32.58 26.54
CA LYS A 246 11.71 31.83 27.80
C LYS A 246 13.08 31.63 28.42
N ASN A 247 14.09 31.37 27.59
CA ASN A 247 15.39 30.92 28.06
C ASN A 247 16.46 32.03 28.05
N THR A 248 16.18 33.15 27.40
CA THR A 248 17.12 34.27 27.22
C THR A 248 16.47 35.58 27.68
N PRO A 249 16.88 36.17 28.81
CA PRO A 249 16.31 37.42 29.33
C PRO A 249 16.42 38.61 28.35
N ASP A 250 17.53 38.68 27.61
CA ASP A 250 17.84 39.80 26.70
C ASP A 250 17.19 39.68 25.32
N TYR A 251 16.41 38.62 25.10
CA TYR A 251 15.79 38.36 23.80
C TYR A 251 14.49 39.16 23.63
N THR A 252 14.45 40.02 22.61
CA THR A 252 13.24 40.75 22.21
C THR A 252 12.73 40.20 20.88
N SER A 253 11.42 39.89 20.80
CA SER A 253 10.81 39.36 19.57
C SER A 253 10.60 40.47 18.53
N PRO A 254 10.88 40.22 17.24
CA PRO A 254 10.65 41.19 16.15
C PRO A 254 9.16 41.45 15.87
N PHE A 255 8.26 40.64 16.42
CA PHE A 255 6.83 40.82 16.24
C PHE A 255 6.09 40.61 17.55
N LYS A 256 4.86 41.12 17.61
CA LYS A 256 3.97 40.92 18.75
C LYS A 256 3.61 39.43 18.85
N VAL A 257 4.20 38.74 19.82
CA VAL A 257 3.95 37.32 20.06
C VAL A 257 2.47 37.13 20.40
N LYS A 258 1.85 36.14 19.75
CA LYS A 258 0.44 35.80 20.00
C LYS A 258 0.25 35.41 21.46
N LYS A 259 -0.90 35.78 22.04
CA LYS A 259 -1.33 35.38 23.38
C LYS A 259 -2.55 34.50 23.24
N ASP A 260 -2.55 33.34 23.88
CA ASP A 260 -3.73 32.51 24.07
C ASP A 260 -4.27 32.69 25.49
N ILE A 261 -5.40 32.06 25.81
CA ILE A 261 -6.01 32.01 27.15
C ILE A 261 -5.01 31.47 28.19
N ARG A 262 -4.01 30.69 27.75
CA ARG A 262 -2.97 30.05 28.59
C ARG A 262 -1.65 30.82 28.68
N GLY A 263 -1.51 31.98 28.03
CA GLY A 263 -0.31 32.82 28.09
C GLY A 263 0.34 33.14 26.74
N ILE A 264 1.58 33.65 26.79
CA ILE A 264 2.37 34.05 25.60
C ILE A 264 2.91 32.78 24.90
N TYR A 265 2.76 32.71 23.57
CA TYR A 265 3.32 31.60 22.78
C TYR A 265 4.85 31.52 22.92
N TYR A 266 5.38 30.29 22.90
CA TYR A 266 6.82 30.07 22.81
C TYR A 266 7.32 30.55 21.46
N GLU A 267 8.35 31.39 21.47
CA GLU A 267 8.92 32.01 20.27
C GLU A 267 10.44 32.01 20.41
N ALA A 268 11.12 31.59 19.35
CA ALA A 268 12.56 31.34 19.36
C ALA A 268 13.19 31.69 18.01
N SER A 269 14.38 32.29 18.09
CA SER A 269 15.22 32.62 16.94
C SER A 269 16.45 31.71 16.87
N LEU A 270 17.00 31.58 15.68
CA LEU A 270 18.28 30.94 15.41
C LEU A 270 19.41 31.92 15.68
N CYS A 271 20.29 31.63 16.64
CA CYS A 271 21.50 32.41 16.88
C CYS A 271 22.70 31.76 16.17
N LEU A 272 23.42 32.53 15.38
CA LEU A 272 24.70 32.17 14.79
C LEU A 272 25.77 33.05 15.44
N GLU A 273 26.58 32.44 16.29
CA GLU A 273 27.68 33.10 17.00
C GLU A 273 29.01 32.73 16.35
N ILE A 274 29.82 33.74 16.06
CA ILE A 274 31.07 33.61 15.34
C ILE A 274 32.18 34.27 16.15
N ASP A 275 33.15 33.47 16.59
CA ASP A 275 34.26 33.91 17.44
C ASP A 275 35.29 34.71 16.66
N SER A 276 35.55 34.36 15.38
CA SER A 276 36.46 35.10 14.52
C SER A 276 36.19 34.78 13.06
N ILE A 277 35.67 35.74 12.29
CA ILE A 277 35.54 35.61 10.84
C ILE A 277 36.65 36.40 10.14
N SER A 278 37.37 35.75 9.22
CA SER A 278 38.38 36.39 8.39
C SER A 278 37.77 37.47 7.49
N SER A 279 38.60 38.42 7.05
CA SER A 279 38.21 39.42 6.06
C SER A 279 37.69 38.75 4.78
N TYR A 280 36.54 39.20 4.28
CA TYR A 280 35.84 38.67 3.09
C TYR A 280 35.41 37.20 3.15
N ASP A 281 35.43 36.58 4.33
CA ASP A 281 34.96 35.20 4.50
C ASP A 281 33.45 35.15 4.82
N THR A 282 32.82 34.02 4.50
CA THR A 282 31.38 33.80 4.69
C THR A 282 31.16 32.56 5.53
N CYS A 283 30.41 32.71 6.63
CA CYS A 283 29.97 31.61 7.47
C CYS A 283 28.51 31.29 7.18
N ILE A 284 28.20 30.02 6.88
CA ILE A 284 26.82 29.58 6.59
C ILE A 284 26.40 28.39 7.44
N THR A 285 25.10 28.25 7.62
CA THR A 285 24.43 27.07 8.15
C THR A 285 23.37 26.58 7.19
N GLU A 286 23.17 25.27 7.12
CA GLU A 286 22.38 24.63 6.07
C GLU A 286 21.23 23.79 6.67
N MET A 287 20.07 23.82 6.04
CA MET A 287 18.89 23.02 6.37
C MET A 287 18.41 22.28 5.13
N PHE A 288 18.13 20.98 5.29
CA PHE A 288 17.59 20.11 4.24
C PHE A 288 16.21 19.59 4.64
N LEU A 289 15.23 19.76 3.76
CA LEU A 289 13.88 19.23 3.91
C LEU A 289 13.78 17.84 3.25
N SER A 290 13.06 16.92 3.89
CA SER A 290 12.76 15.58 3.33
C SER A 290 11.81 15.65 2.13
N THR A 291 10.85 16.58 2.17
CA THR A 291 9.87 16.82 1.12
C THR A 291 10.08 18.18 0.46
N GLY A 292 10.03 18.20 -0.87
CA GLY A 292 10.09 19.42 -1.66
C GLY A 292 8.90 20.35 -1.47
N GLN A 293 9.17 21.65 -1.34
CA GLN A 293 8.15 22.68 -1.29
C GLN A 293 8.06 23.43 -2.61
N ASP A 294 6.84 23.62 -3.13
CA ASP A 294 6.60 24.48 -4.28
C ASP A 294 6.30 25.91 -3.82
N LEU A 295 7.29 26.78 -3.97
CA LEU A 295 7.21 28.18 -3.54
C LEU A 295 6.56 29.08 -4.59
N ARG A 296 6.28 28.59 -5.80
CA ARG A 296 5.73 29.40 -6.91
C ARG A 296 4.31 29.92 -6.63
N LYS A 297 3.62 29.32 -5.64
CA LYS A 297 2.28 29.71 -5.17
C LYS A 297 2.28 31.05 -4.42
N TYR A 298 3.43 31.50 -3.95
CA TYR A 298 3.59 32.69 -3.14
C TYR A 298 4.42 33.72 -3.90
N SER A 299 4.14 35.01 -3.70
CA SER A 299 4.92 36.08 -4.32
C SER A 299 6.12 36.51 -3.49
N GLN A 300 6.07 36.34 -2.17
CA GLN A 300 7.09 36.85 -1.26
C GLN A 300 7.61 35.76 -0.31
N LEU A 301 8.90 35.80 -0.04
CA LEU A 301 9.55 35.08 1.05
C LEU A 301 10.13 36.13 2.00
N SER A 302 9.91 35.98 3.29
CA SER A 302 10.36 36.94 4.29
C SER A 302 10.97 36.25 5.49
N PHE A 303 11.97 36.88 6.09
CA PHE A 303 12.54 36.48 7.38
C PHE A 303 13.03 37.72 8.12
N TYR A 304 13.22 37.57 9.44
CA TYR A 304 13.76 38.62 10.29
C TYR A 304 15.24 38.36 10.60
N PHE A 305 16.02 39.43 10.70
CA PHE A 305 17.43 39.42 11.05
C PHE A 305 17.70 40.41 12.18
N HIS A 306 18.41 39.98 13.21
CA HIS A 306 18.82 40.82 14.32
C HIS A 306 20.29 41.22 14.18
N LYS A 307 20.56 42.52 14.27
CA LYS A 307 21.91 43.07 14.21
C LYS A 307 22.48 43.22 15.63
N PRO A 308 23.72 42.78 15.90
CA PRO A 308 24.39 43.07 17.16
C PRO A 308 24.70 44.58 17.33
N LYS A 309 24.64 45.08 18.56
CA LYS A 309 24.85 46.51 18.89
C LYS A 309 26.27 47.00 18.59
N GLU A 310 27.24 46.11 18.67
CA GLU A 310 28.68 46.38 18.54
C GLU A 310 29.16 46.53 17.09
N VAL A 311 28.31 46.24 16.10
CA VAL A 311 28.70 46.17 14.69
C VAL A 311 27.98 47.23 13.86
N GLU A 312 28.73 47.99 13.06
CA GLU A 312 28.18 48.95 12.11
C GLU A 312 27.36 48.24 11.01
N GLU A 313 26.30 48.89 10.51
CA GLU A 313 25.41 48.31 9.48
C GLU A 313 26.17 47.93 8.20
N ARG A 314 27.22 48.68 7.86
CA ARG A 314 28.08 48.43 6.69
C ARG A 314 29.13 47.33 6.88
N ALA A 315 29.19 46.66 8.03
CA ALA A 315 30.20 45.65 8.30
C ALA A 315 29.76 44.22 7.93
N ILE A 316 28.45 43.97 7.79
CA ILE A 316 27.89 42.62 7.61
C ILE A 316 26.99 42.58 6.37
N ILE A 317 27.20 41.56 5.52
CA ILE A 317 26.26 41.20 4.45
C ILE A 317 25.53 39.90 4.86
N ILE A 318 24.19 39.91 4.79
CA ILE A 318 23.36 38.74 5.02
C ILE A 318 23.48 37.80 3.83
N TYR A 319 23.78 36.54 4.08
CA TYR A 319 23.96 35.53 3.04
C TYR A 319 22.85 34.46 3.13
N PHE A 320 22.01 34.34 2.10
CA PHE A 320 20.90 33.39 2.06
C PHE A 320 20.94 32.52 0.81
N ARG A 321 20.81 31.20 0.96
CA ARG A 321 20.68 30.26 -0.17
C ARG A 321 19.33 29.58 -0.15
N ILE A 322 18.76 29.38 -1.34
CA ILE A 322 17.50 28.65 -1.54
C ILE A 322 17.55 27.81 -2.82
N GLY A 323 17.19 26.54 -2.76
CA GLY A 323 17.26 25.66 -3.92
C GLY A 323 16.87 24.21 -3.70
N LEU A 324 17.28 23.36 -4.63
CA LEU A 324 17.04 21.91 -4.58
C LEU A 324 18.04 21.22 -3.66
N ASP A 325 19.31 21.58 -3.75
CA ASP A 325 20.42 20.99 -3.00
C ASP A 325 21.60 21.98 -2.89
N SER A 326 22.72 21.54 -2.32
CA SER A 326 23.95 22.33 -2.19
C SER A 326 24.68 22.60 -3.51
N SER A 327 24.20 22.09 -4.64
CA SER A 327 24.78 22.28 -5.98
C SER A 327 23.89 23.12 -6.90
N ASN A 328 22.58 23.18 -6.62
CA ASN A 328 21.53 23.83 -7.39
C ASN A 328 20.76 24.81 -6.51
N PHE A 329 21.26 26.04 -6.36
CA PHE A 329 20.68 27.06 -5.49
C PHE A 329 20.82 28.49 -6.05
N TYR A 330 19.91 29.37 -5.61
CA TYR A 330 20.04 30.82 -5.65
C TYR A 330 20.77 31.28 -4.39
N ALA A 331 21.85 32.06 -4.53
CA ALA A 331 22.56 32.71 -3.43
C ALA A 331 22.30 34.21 -3.44
N LEU A 332 21.81 34.73 -2.33
CA LEU A 332 21.54 36.14 -2.09
C LEU A 332 22.57 36.70 -1.12
N SER A 333 23.17 37.84 -1.46
CA SER A 333 24.11 38.60 -0.64
C SER A 333 23.51 39.99 -0.40
N LEU A 334 22.78 40.13 0.70
CA LEU A 334 21.96 41.30 1.00
C LEU A 334 22.71 42.23 1.97
N PRO A 335 23.20 43.40 1.54
CA PRO A 335 23.78 44.38 2.45
C PRO A 335 22.69 44.91 3.39
N LEU A 336 23.04 45.19 4.65
CA LEU A 336 22.10 45.69 5.64
C LEU A 336 21.86 47.20 5.48
N GLU A 337 21.30 47.60 4.33
CA GLU A 337 20.92 48.98 4.03
C GLU A 337 19.44 49.04 3.67
N GLU A 338 18.73 50.09 4.10
CA GLU A 338 17.33 50.29 3.73
C GLU A 338 17.24 50.60 2.23
N LYS A 339 16.88 49.57 1.47
CA LYS A 339 16.74 49.62 0.02
C LYS A 339 15.45 48.93 -0.38
N GLU A 340 14.74 49.55 -1.32
CA GLU A 340 13.56 48.96 -1.97
C GLU A 340 13.93 48.56 -3.40
N SER A 341 14.10 47.26 -3.62
CA SER A 341 14.37 46.66 -4.94
C SER A 341 13.60 45.34 -5.07
N PHE A 342 14.22 44.31 -5.68
CA PHE A 342 13.68 42.95 -5.68
C PHE A 342 13.63 42.34 -4.27
N TYR A 343 14.38 42.92 -3.34
CA TYR A 343 14.27 42.70 -1.90
C TYR A 343 13.96 44.04 -1.22
N LYS A 344 13.34 43.97 -0.05
CA LYS A 344 13.02 45.11 0.79
C LYS A 344 13.51 44.81 2.20
N ILE A 345 14.42 45.65 2.70
CA ILE A 345 14.89 45.60 4.09
C ILE A 345 14.27 46.79 4.80
N ARG A 346 13.63 46.54 5.95
CA ARG A 346 13.09 47.59 6.81
C ARG A 346 13.47 47.32 8.25
N LYS A 347 13.86 48.35 8.98
CA LYS A 347 13.94 48.24 10.44
C LYS A 347 12.54 48.01 11.02
N VAL A 348 12.43 47.04 11.91
CA VAL A 348 11.15 46.65 12.52
C VAL A 348 10.84 47.60 13.68
N PRO A 349 9.61 48.10 13.81
CA PRO A 349 9.25 49.01 14.91
C PRO A 349 9.12 48.31 16.28
N TYR A 350 9.10 46.97 16.30
CA TYR A 350 9.02 46.14 17.50
C TYR A 350 10.30 45.33 17.66
N GLY A 351 10.85 45.27 18.88
CA GLY A 351 12.13 44.62 19.19
C GLY A 351 13.33 45.54 18.92
N GLU A 352 14.40 45.41 19.71
CA GLU A 352 15.62 46.21 19.50
C GLU A 352 16.41 45.65 18.29
N ASP A 353 16.80 46.52 17.35
CA ASP A 353 17.71 46.22 16.22
C ASP A 353 17.37 45.03 15.31
N TRP A 354 16.07 44.81 15.08
CA TRP A 354 15.55 43.86 14.09
C TRP A 354 15.29 44.48 12.73
N TYR A 355 15.54 43.71 11.67
CA TYR A 355 15.25 44.05 10.28
C TYR A 355 14.38 42.96 9.65
N GLU A 356 13.32 43.36 8.95
CA GLU A 356 12.51 42.46 8.12
C GLU A 356 13.08 42.47 6.71
N ILE A 357 13.52 41.31 6.23
CA ILE A 357 13.95 41.09 4.85
C ILE A 357 12.80 40.44 4.10
N GLN A 358 12.30 41.11 3.06
CA GLN A 358 11.29 40.58 2.15
C GLN A 358 11.91 40.40 0.76
N ILE A 359 11.90 39.18 0.24
CA ILE A 359 12.44 38.81 -1.07
C ILE A 359 11.26 38.51 -2.01
N SER A 360 11.28 39.15 -3.19
CA SER A 360 10.35 38.86 -4.27
C SER A 360 10.75 37.56 -4.99
N LEU A 361 9.94 36.50 -4.82
CA LEU A 361 10.22 35.19 -5.43
C LEU A 361 10.14 35.24 -6.96
N ASP A 362 9.27 36.07 -7.51
CA ASP A 362 9.10 36.23 -8.97
C ASP A 362 10.33 36.87 -9.65
N SER A 363 11.22 37.49 -8.88
CA SER A 363 12.43 38.13 -9.40
C SER A 363 13.64 37.19 -9.50
N LEU A 364 13.69 36.11 -8.71
CA LEU A 364 14.82 35.16 -8.71
C LEU A 364 15.00 34.44 -10.05
N PRO A 365 13.94 33.92 -10.71
CA PRO A 365 14.08 33.25 -12.00
C PRO A 365 14.56 34.17 -13.12
N LEU A 366 14.36 35.50 -13.01
CA LEU A 366 14.80 36.48 -14.02
C LEU A 366 16.32 36.55 -14.14
N VAL A 367 17.07 36.15 -13.11
CA VAL A 367 18.53 36.12 -13.17
C VAL A 367 19.01 35.10 -14.21
N LYS A 368 18.26 34.01 -14.40
CA LYS A 368 18.54 32.99 -15.44
C LYS A 368 18.34 33.50 -16.86
N THR A 369 17.54 34.56 -17.05
CA THR A 369 17.28 35.16 -18.36
C THR A 369 18.28 36.28 -18.69
N GLY A 370 19.36 36.43 -17.92
CA GLY A 370 20.40 37.43 -18.13
C GLY A 370 20.16 38.77 -17.42
N LYS A 371 19.10 38.91 -16.62
CA LYS A 371 18.90 40.10 -15.79
C LYS A 371 19.88 40.08 -14.62
N TYR A 372 20.85 40.99 -14.62
CA TYR A 372 21.82 41.07 -13.55
C TYR A 372 21.23 41.77 -12.32
N PHE A 373 21.30 41.10 -11.18
CA PHE A 373 21.12 41.70 -9.86
C PHE A 373 22.43 41.48 -9.11
N GLU A 374 23.07 42.55 -8.65
CA GLU A 374 24.38 42.49 -8.01
C GLU A 374 24.37 41.59 -6.75
N GLU A 375 23.24 41.57 -6.06
CA GLU A 375 23.02 40.81 -4.83
C GLU A 375 22.64 39.34 -5.05
N VAL A 376 22.48 38.85 -6.30
CA VAL A 376 22.04 37.47 -6.59
C VAL A 376 23.05 36.72 -7.46
N LYS A 377 23.47 35.54 -7.00
CA LYS A 377 24.30 34.59 -7.76
C LYS A 377 23.54 33.27 -7.94
N ILE A 378 23.66 32.65 -9.10
CA ILE A 378 23.09 31.33 -9.37
C ILE A 378 24.22 30.30 -9.43
N ARG A 379 23.97 29.12 -8.85
CA ARG A 379 24.79 27.92 -9.06
C ARG A 379 23.89 26.75 -9.49
N GLY A 380 24.25 26.07 -10.58
CA GLY A 380 23.48 24.96 -11.13
C GLY A 380 22.15 25.41 -11.76
N GLU A 381 21.16 24.53 -11.74
CA GLU A 381 19.79 24.80 -12.25
C GLU A 381 18.77 24.75 -11.09
N PRO A 382 18.79 25.73 -10.16
CA PRO A 382 17.84 25.76 -9.05
C PRO A 382 16.40 25.86 -9.54
N SER A 383 15.42 25.39 -8.77
CA SER A 383 14.00 25.58 -9.11
C SER A 383 13.16 25.90 -7.89
N LEU A 384 12.26 26.88 -8.01
CA LEU A 384 11.28 27.21 -6.98
C LEU A 384 10.12 26.20 -6.88
N ASN A 385 10.00 25.26 -7.83
CA ASN A 385 8.99 24.19 -7.81
C ASN A 385 9.26 23.14 -6.72
N ASN A 386 10.53 22.87 -6.44
CA ASN A 386 10.95 21.77 -5.56
C ASN A 386 12.10 22.24 -4.67
N VAL A 387 11.81 23.19 -3.78
CA VAL A 387 12.79 23.71 -2.84
C VAL A 387 12.93 22.75 -1.65
N ARG A 388 14.15 22.29 -1.41
CA ARG A 388 14.50 21.41 -0.28
C ARG A 388 15.68 21.92 0.54
N TYR A 389 16.39 22.91 0.03
CA TYR A 389 17.63 23.38 0.61
C TYR A 389 17.53 24.87 0.95
N TYR A 390 17.86 25.19 2.19
CA TYR A 390 18.01 26.55 2.68
C TYR A 390 19.38 26.69 3.34
N ALA A 391 20.06 27.81 3.13
CA ALA A 391 21.23 28.18 3.91
C ALA A 391 21.11 29.62 4.41
N LEU A 392 21.47 29.87 5.67
CA LEU A 392 21.53 31.21 6.26
C LEU A 392 22.96 31.48 6.71
N GLY A 393 23.38 32.73 6.70
CA GLY A 393 24.75 33.08 7.02
C GLY A 393 25.03 34.55 6.87
N VAL A 394 26.30 34.88 7.06
CA VAL A 394 26.82 36.25 7.10
C VAL A 394 28.22 36.29 6.50
N CYS A 395 28.50 37.38 5.80
CA CYS A 395 29.80 37.66 5.20
C CYS A 395 30.40 38.92 5.84
N ASN A 396 31.67 38.83 6.23
CA ASN A 396 32.42 39.97 6.74
C ASN A 396 33.05 40.73 5.57
N ILE A 397 32.77 42.03 5.46
CA ILE A 397 33.33 42.88 4.40
C ILE A 397 34.42 43.84 4.88
N LEU A 398 34.76 43.78 6.17
CA LEU A 398 35.84 44.57 6.75
C LEU A 398 37.18 43.87 6.60
N SER A 399 38.25 44.67 6.51
CA SER A 399 39.63 44.20 6.39
C SER A 399 40.19 43.58 7.68
N SER A 400 39.47 43.71 8.80
CA SER A 400 39.79 43.14 10.11
C SER A 400 38.94 41.90 10.42
N ARG A 401 39.45 41.05 11.31
CA ARG A 401 38.67 39.94 11.90
C ARG A 401 37.67 40.51 12.90
N ILE A 402 36.45 39.99 12.87
CA ILE A 402 35.36 40.45 13.76
C ILE A 402 34.72 39.23 14.42
N SER A 403 34.27 39.43 15.65
CA SER A 403 33.49 38.47 16.43
C SER A 403 32.10 39.06 16.60
N TYR A 404 31.05 38.30 16.27
CA TYR A 404 29.69 38.78 16.45
C TYR A 404 28.66 37.64 16.51
N SER A 405 27.51 37.94 17.12
CA SER A 405 26.35 37.05 17.23
C SER A 405 25.16 37.66 16.48
N VAL A 406 24.65 36.97 15.47
CA VAL A 406 23.51 37.39 14.65
C VAL A 406 22.35 36.43 14.79
N TRP A 407 21.11 36.93 14.74
CA TRP A 407 19.92 36.10 14.93
C TRP A 407 19.01 36.12 13.71
N PHE A 408 18.46 34.96 13.35
CA PHE A 408 17.49 34.79 12.26
C PHE A 408 16.17 34.28 12.81
N ASN A 409 15.06 34.85 12.37
CA ASN A 409 13.73 34.48 12.84
C ASN A 409 12.68 34.44 11.72
N GLU A 410 11.61 33.64 11.92
CA GLU A 410 10.47 33.40 11.02
C GLU A 410 10.79 33.41 9.51
N LEU A 411 11.41 32.34 9.01
CA LEU A 411 11.45 32.10 7.56
C LEU A 411 10.05 31.71 7.06
N ARG A 412 9.34 32.65 6.44
CA ARG A 412 7.94 32.49 6.01
C ARG A 412 7.72 32.91 4.57
N VAL A 413 6.70 32.34 3.95
CA VAL A 413 6.18 32.77 2.65
C VAL A 413 4.89 33.58 2.84
N SER A 414 4.71 34.63 2.05
CA SER A 414 3.60 35.56 2.17
C SER A 414 3.07 35.96 0.80
N LYS A 415 1.86 36.53 0.78
CA LYS A 415 1.09 36.88 -0.43
C LYS A 415 0.87 35.67 -1.36
N PRO A 416 -0.05 34.76 -1.03
CA PRO A 416 -0.47 33.73 -1.99
C PRO A 416 -1.00 34.39 -3.26
N LYS A 417 -0.70 33.80 -4.42
CA LYS A 417 -1.18 34.29 -5.72
C LYS A 417 -2.66 33.97 -5.87
N ASN A 418 -3.50 35.00 -5.77
CA ASN A 418 -4.96 34.89 -5.85
C ASN A 418 -5.45 35.17 -7.28
N GLU A 419 -5.19 34.24 -8.21
CA GLU A 419 -5.65 34.33 -9.59
C GLU A 419 -6.94 33.53 -9.80
N THR A 420 -7.83 34.02 -10.66
CA THR A 420 -9.13 33.38 -10.91
C THR A 420 -9.01 32.27 -11.96
N GLY A 421 -9.46 31.07 -11.60
CA GLY A 421 -9.53 29.91 -12.49
C GLY A 421 -10.91 29.74 -13.10
N LEU A 422 -10.98 29.49 -14.42
CA LEU A 422 -12.23 29.27 -15.15
C LEU A 422 -12.12 27.98 -15.97
N ILE A 423 -13.24 27.27 -16.10
CA ILE A 423 -13.39 26.12 -16.99
C ILE A 423 -14.66 26.31 -17.82
N TYR A 424 -14.54 26.08 -19.12
CA TYR A 424 -15.64 26.15 -20.07
C TYR A 424 -15.69 24.85 -20.87
N GLY A 425 -16.86 24.25 -20.99
CA GLY A 425 -17.05 23.03 -21.75
C GLY A 425 -18.27 23.13 -22.64
N PHE A 426 -18.17 22.64 -23.86
CA PHE A 426 -19.29 22.43 -24.76
C PHE A 426 -19.29 20.97 -25.21
N ASN A 427 -20.39 20.28 -24.96
CA ASN A 427 -20.59 18.88 -25.35
C ASN A 427 -21.88 18.78 -26.16
N THR A 428 -21.79 18.19 -27.35
CA THR A 428 -22.93 17.97 -28.24
C THR A 428 -22.87 16.57 -28.85
N SER A 429 -24.04 15.98 -29.04
CA SER A 429 -24.21 14.69 -29.69
C SER A 429 -25.35 14.78 -30.69
N PHE A 430 -25.08 14.42 -31.94
CA PHE A 430 -26.09 14.32 -33.00
C PHE A 430 -26.21 12.87 -33.44
N ASN A 431 -27.43 12.38 -33.61
CA ASN A 431 -27.71 11.05 -34.11
C ASN A 431 -28.83 11.13 -35.16
N ILE A 432 -28.60 10.55 -36.33
CA ILE A 432 -29.55 10.42 -37.44
C ILE A 432 -29.78 8.93 -37.66
N PRO A 433 -30.82 8.34 -37.05
CA PRO A 433 -31.07 6.90 -37.07
C PRO A 433 -31.20 6.29 -38.47
N ASP A 434 -31.84 7.02 -39.40
CA ASP A 434 -32.20 6.55 -40.75
C ASP A 434 -31.00 6.29 -41.65
N ILE A 435 -29.92 7.06 -41.50
CA ILE A 435 -28.65 6.88 -42.24
C ILE A 435 -27.59 6.24 -41.32
N GLY A 436 -27.94 5.94 -40.07
CA GLY A 436 -27.02 5.36 -39.09
C GLY A 436 -25.83 6.27 -38.77
N PHE A 437 -26.02 7.58 -38.87
CA PHE A 437 -24.98 8.58 -38.62
C PHE A 437 -25.04 9.05 -37.17
N SER A 438 -23.94 8.90 -36.44
CA SER A 438 -23.79 9.42 -35.08
C SER A 438 -22.53 10.24 -34.98
N THR A 439 -22.59 11.42 -34.37
CA THR A 439 -21.43 12.26 -34.12
C THR A 439 -21.47 12.84 -32.72
N SER A 440 -20.37 12.74 -31.99
CA SER A 440 -20.18 13.35 -30.67
C SER A 440 -19.01 14.32 -30.73
N PHE A 441 -19.24 15.55 -30.30
CA PHE A 441 -18.24 16.60 -30.26
C PHE A 441 -18.17 17.18 -28.85
N ASN A 442 -16.99 17.14 -28.26
CA ASN A 442 -16.70 17.74 -26.97
C ASN A 442 -15.49 18.67 -27.12
N ILE A 443 -15.61 19.88 -26.57
CA ILE A 443 -14.50 20.83 -26.45
C ILE A 443 -14.51 21.40 -25.04
N GLU A 444 -13.34 21.40 -24.41
CA GLU A 444 -13.17 21.90 -23.04
C GLU A 444 -11.96 22.82 -23.01
N LYS A 445 -12.15 24.01 -22.43
CA LYS A 445 -11.12 25.00 -22.19
C LYS A 445 -10.95 25.17 -20.69
N GLN A 446 -9.78 24.82 -20.17
CA GLN A 446 -9.42 24.95 -18.76
C GLN A 446 -8.26 25.93 -18.60
N ASN A 447 -8.46 26.96 -17.78
CA ASN A 447 -7.41 27.93 -17.47
C ASN A 447 -6.40 27.35 -16.45
N PRO A 448 -5.14 27.86 -16.43
CA PRO A 448 -4.06 27.38 -15.55
C PRO A 448 -4.37 27.40 -14.04
N PHE A 449 -5.19 28.36 -13.60
CA PHE A 449 -5.47 28.61 -12.18
C PHE A 449 -6.68 27.85 -11.64
N PHE A 450 -7.33 27.05 -12.48
CA PHE A 450 -8.51 26.29 -12.06
C PHE A 450 -8.12 25.11 -11.15
N SER A 451 -8.74 25.06 -9.97
CA SER A 451 -8.62 23.95 -9.02
C SER A 451 -10.00 23.58 -8.47
N ARG A 452 -10.20 22.29 -8.15
CA ARG A 452 -11.48 21.80 -7.59
C ARG A 452 -11.54 22.07 -6.09
N LEU A 453 -12.74 22.24 -5.53
CA LEU A 453 -12.93 22.52 -4.09
C LEU A 453 -12.36 21.44 -3.15
N THR A 454 -12.25 20.20 -3.63
CA THR A 454 -11.69 19.06 -2.87
C THR A 454 -10.16 18.96 -2.96
N GLN A 455 -9.51 19.79 -3.77
CA GLN A 455 -8.07 19.76 -3.97
C GLN A 455 -7.39 20.87 -3.17
N VAL A 456 -6.22 20.58 -2.62
CA VAL A 456 -5.33 21.62 -2.06
C VAL A 456 -4.98 22.59 -3.19
N PRO A 457 -5.00 23.92 -2.97
CA PRO A 457 -4.66 24.91 -3.99
C PRO A 457 -3.35 24.55 -4.69
N ALA A 458 -3.45 24.19 -5.96
CA ALA A 458 -2.32 23.82 -6.80
C ALA A 458 -1.65 25.07 -7.39
N SER A 459 -0.37 24.96 -7.73
CA SER A 459 0.30 25.99 -8.52
C SER A 459 -0.32 26.08 -9.91
N ALA A 460 -0.18 27.23 -10.57
CA ALA A 460 -0.68 27.43 -11.92
C ALA A 460 -0.21 26.31 -12.87
N GLY A 461 -1.17 25.64 -13.51
CA GLY A 461 -0.94 24.55 -14.45
C GLY A 461 -0.78 25.03 -15.89
N ASN A 462 -1.27 24.23 -16.83
CA ASN A 462 -1.29 24.57 -18.24
C ASN A 462 -2.67 25.11 -18.64
N ASP A 463 -2.70 26.04 -19.60
CA ASP A 463 -3.92 26.51 -20.24
C ASP A 463 -4.29 25.53 -21.36
N ASN A 464 -5.24 24.64 -21.08
CA ASN A 464 -5.54 23.48 -21.92
C ASN A 464 -6.84 23.68 -22.70
N LEU A 465 -6.79 23.45 -24.02
CA LEU A 465 -7.96 23.27 -24.87
C LEU A 465 -7.98 21.83 -25.36
N ASN A 466 -8.87 21.03 -24.80
CA ASN A 466 -9.09 19.65 -25.19
C ASN A 466 -10.25 19.59 -26.18
N TYR A 467 -10.11 18.77 -27.21
CA TYR A 467 -11.18 18.52 -28.18
C TYR A 467 -11.26 17.03 -28.50
N TYR A 468 -12.50 16.57 -28.68
CA TYR A 468 -12.85 15.20 -28.99
C TYR A 468 -13.98 15.20 -30.02
N LEU A 469 -13.72 14.59 -31.17
CA LEU A 469 -14.70 14.40 -32.23
C LEU A 469 -14.73 12.92 -32.58
N ASN A 470 -15.89 12.32 -32.49
CA ASN A 470 -16.12 10.95 -32.96
C ASN A 470 -17.35 10.95 -33.86
N SER A 471 -17.15 10.64 -35.13
CA SER A 471 -18.20 10.54 -36.14
C SER A 471 -18.21 9.12 -36.70
N ALA A 472 -19.38 8.50 -36.75
CA ALA A 472 -19.58 7.18 -37.32
C ALA A 472 -20.79 7.21 -38.25
N ILE A 473 -20.71 6.49 -39.35
CA ILE A 473 -21.80 6.27 -40.29
C ILE A 473 -21.88 4.79 -40.60
N ASP A 474 -23.08 4.22 -40.51
CA ASP A 474 -23.34 2.86 -40.98
C ASP A 474 -24.10 2.90 -42.31
N LEU A 475 -23.36 2.72 -43.41
CA LEU A 475 -23.91 2.77 -44.76
C LEU A 475 -24.86 1.59 -45.07
N SER A 476 -24.96 0.60 -44.17
CA SER A 476 -25.89 -0.53 -44.31
C SER A 476 -27.36 -0.11 -44.32
N LYS A 477 -27.67 1.04 -43.72
CA LYS A 477 -29.04 1.59 -43.64
C LYS A 477 -29.47 2.36 -44.88
N ILE A 478 -28.54 2.63 -45.81
CA ILE A 478 -28.88 3.28 -47.09
C ILE A 478 -29.66 2.28 -47.96
N PRO A 479 -30.84 2.64 -48.52
CA PRO A 479 -31.74 1.71 -49.20
C PRO A 479 -31.13 0.85 -50.31
N TYR A 480 -30.15 1.37 -51.06
CA TYR A 480 -29.51 0.63 -52.16
C TYR A 480 -28.50 -0.42 -51.67
N LEU A 481 -27.79 -0.12 -50.57
CA LEU A 481 -26.81 -1.02 -49.95
C LEU A 481 -27.47 -2.05 -49.02
N SER A 482 -28.63 -1.69 -48.43
CA SER A 482 -29.44 -2.62 -47.65
C SER A 482 -30.01 -3.76 -48.49
N LEU A 483 -30.36 -3.51 -49.77
CA LEU A 483 -30.82 -4.52 -50.71
C LEU A 483 -29.76 -5.60 -50.99
N LEU A 484 -28.50 -5.19 -51.08
CA LEU A 484 -27.34 -6.08 -51.25
C LEU A 484 -26.94 -6.80 -49.95
N GLY A 485 -27.38 -6.28 -48.80
CA GLY A 485 -27.13 -6.83 -47.47
C GLY A 485 -25.69 -6.64 -47.01
N PHE A 486 -25.03 -5.53 -47.37
CA PHE A 486 -23.68 -5.21 -46.87
C PHE A 486 -23.74 -4.34 -45.61
N SER A 487 -22.94 -4.69 -44.61
CA SER A 487 -22.63 -3.87 -43.44
C SER A 487 -21.30 -3.16 -43.66
N LEU A 488 -21.34 -1.83 -43.57
CA LEU A 488 -20.20 -0.98 -43.87
C LEU A 488 -20.16 0.21 -42.88
N PRO A 489 -19.84 -0.04 -41.61
CA PRO A 489 -19.63 1.04 -40.66
C PRO A 489 -18.26 1.67 -40.89
N ILE A 490 -18.27 2.99 -41.01
CA ILE A 490 -17.10 3.84 -41.15
C ILE A 490 -17.07 4.74 -39.94
N SER A 491 -15.96 4.76 -39.21
CA SER A 491 -15.77 5.67 -38.08
C SER A 491 -14.51 6.50 -38.23
N TYR A 492 -14.63 7.74 -37.79
CA TYR A 492 -13.58 8.74 -37.75
C TYR A 492 -13.54 9.32 -36.35
N ASN A 493 -12.43 9.13 -35.67
CA ASN A 493 -12.22 9.65 -34.32
C ASN A 493 -10.96 10.50 -34.28
N LYS A 494 -11.10 11.73 -33.80
CA LYS A 494 -10.06 12.73 -33.69
C LYS A 494 -10.08 13.32 -32.28
N ILE A 495 -8.97 13.15 -31.59
CA ILE A 495 -8.75 13.61 -30.23
C ILE A 495 -7.52 14.49 -30.23
N GLY A 496 -7.54 15.57 -29.47
CA GLY A 496 -6.30 16.26 -29.16
C GLY A 496 -6.43 17.28 -28.06
N SER A 497 -5.28 17.82 -27.71
CA SER A 497 -5.12 18.87 -26.72
C SER A 497 -4.16 19.91 -27.27
N PHE A 498 -4.50 21.17 -27.02
CA PHE A 498 -3.60 22.30 -27.17
C PHE A 498 -3.33 22.82 -25.76
N SER A 499 -2.09 22.67 -25.30
CA SER A 499 -1.68 23.14 -23.99
C SER A 499 -0.72 24.31 -24.13
N LYS A 500 -0.99 25.40 -23.42
CA LYS A 500 -0.06 26.51 -23.26
C LYS A 500 0.47 26.48 -21.83
N PRO A 501 1.72 26.06 -21.59
CA PRO A 501 2.25 25.99 -20.24
C PRO A 501 2.40 27.39 -19.66
N TYR A 502 2.00 27.58 -18.40
CA TYR A 502 2.15 28.88 -17.72
C TYR A 502 3.61 29.14 -17.31
N PHE A 503 4.31 28.08 -16.90
CA PHE A 503 5.75 28.10 -16.61
C PHE A 503 6.55 27.58 -17.80
N SER A 504 7.77 28.06 -17.99
CA SER A 504 8.65 27.59 -19.07
C SER A 504 8.98 26.09 -18.88
N PRO A 505 8.80 25.25 -19.92
CA PRO A 505 9.21 23.84 -19.87
C PRO A 505 10.72 23.63 -19.69
N SER A 506 11.53 24.59 -20.15
CA SER A 506 13.00 24.56 -20.01
C SER A 506 13.45 25.13 -18.66
N ILE A 507 12.73 26.12 -18.13
CA ILE A 507 13.04 26.78 -16.86
C ILE A 507 11.76 26.78 -15.98
N PRO A 508 11.55 25.74 -15.16
CA PRO A 508 10.25 25.43 -14.54
C PRO A 508 9.73 26.47 -13.51
N ASP A 509 10.55 27.45 -13.14
CA ASP A 509 10.21 28.56 -12.27
C ASP A 509 10.02 29.90 -12.98
N LEU A 510 10.27 29.99 -14.30
CA LEU A 510 10.06 31.20 -15.08
C LEU A 510 8.63 31.28 -15.62
N ILE A 511 7.94 32.39 -15.35
CA ILE A 511 6.60 32.68 -15.89
C ILE A 511 6.73 33.12 -17.35
N LEU A 512 5.98 32.48 -18.23
CA LEU A 512 5.93 32.86 -19.63
C LEU A 512 4.98 34.04 -19.82
N LYS A 513 5.53 35.20 -20.17
CA LYS A 513 4.73 36.41 -20.50
C LYS A 513 4.25 36.41 -21.95
N ASP A 514 4.98 35.75 -22.84
CA ASP A 514 4.66 35.65 -24.26
C ASP A 514 4.05 34.30 -24.65
N LYS A 515 3.11 34.36 -25.59
CA LYS A 515 2.28 33.24 -26.08
C LYS A 515 3.05 32.24 -26.96
N THR A 516 4.38 32.17 -26.91
CA THR A 516 5.18 31.44 -27.91
C THR A 516 5.15 29.92 -27.74
N PHE A 517 4.97 29.43 -26.51
CA PHE A 517 4.96 27.99 -26.23
C PHE A 517 3.55 27.41 -26.43
N HIS A 518 3.40 26.65 -27.50
CA HIS A 518 2.18 25.90 -27.82
C HIS A 518 2.55 24.44 -27.96
N GLU A 519 2.09 23.65 -27.00
CA GLU A 519 2.21 22.21 -27.06
C GLU A 519 0.92 21.64 -27.64
N ARG A 520 1.06 20.67 -28.53
CA ARG A 520 -0.08 20.06 -29.21
C ARG A 520 0.12 18.57 -29.24
N SER A 521 -0.82 17.84 -28.66
CA SER A 521 -0.87 16.38 -28.80
C SER A 521 -2.22 15.94 -29.32
N GLY A 522 -2.26 14.80 -29.99
CA GLY A 522 -3.51 14.25 -30.47
C GLY A 522 -3.33 12.97 -31.28
N SER A 523 -4.47 12.37 -31.62
CA SER A 523 -4.52 11.26 -32.54
C SER A 523 -5.76 11.32 -33.42
N GLU A 524 -5.59 10.91 -34.67
CA GLU A 524 -6.64 10.73 -35.66
C GLU A 524 -6.71 9.25 -36.01
N SER A 525 -7.90 8.69 -36.04
CA SER A 525 -8.14 7.28 -36.36
C SER A 525 -9.29 7.15 -37.35
N TYR A 526 -9.05 6.34 -38.37
CA TYR A 526 -9.99 6.00 -39.42
C TYR A 526 -10.22 4.50 -39.35
N ASN A 527 -11.46 4.08 -39.13
CA ASN A 527 -11.81 2.67 -39.13
C ASN A 527 -12.85 2.41 -40.21
N PHE A 528 -12.64 1.32 -40.92
CA PHE A 528 -13.51 0.83 -41.97
C PHE A 528 -13.68 -0.67 -41.77
N SER A 529 -14.90 -1.17 -41.85
CA SER A 529 -15.13 -2.61 -41.87
C SER A 529 -16.17 -2.95 -42.91
N LEU A 530 -15.97 -4.07 -43.60
CA LEU A 530 -16.84 -4.58 -44.64
C LEU A 530 -17.20 -6.01 -44.30
N ARG A 531 -18.50 -6.29 -44.20
CA ARG A 531 -19.04 -7.63 -44.03
C ARG A 531 -20.40 -7.71 -44.72
N ARG A 532 -20.80 -8.88 -45.22
CA ARG A 532 -22.18 -9.09 -45.67
C ARG A 532 -23.05 -9.54 -44.49
N SER A 533 -24.13 -8.82 -44.21
CA SER A 533 -25.04 -9.05 -43.07
C SER A 533 -26.14 -10.07 -43.36
N LYS A 534 -26.49 -10.30 -44.64
CA LYS A 534 -27.53 -11.26 -45.04
C LYS A 534 -26.92 -12.52 -45.65
N SER A 535 -27.29 -13.68 -45.11
CA SER A 535 -26.93 -14.99 -45.69
C SER A 535 -27.65 -15.19 -47.02
N SER A 536 -26.89 -15.50 -48.07
CA SER A 536 -27.40 -15.79 -49.41
C SER A 536 -27.94 -17.21 -49.51
N GLN A 537 -28.99 -17.39 -50.31
CA GLN A 537 -29.50 -18.71 -50.68
C GLN A 537 -28.61 -19.42 -51.72
N ASN A 538 -27.88 -18.67 -52.55
CA ASN A 538 -26.94 -19.24 -53.51
C ASN A 538 -25.70 -19.80 -52.78
N PRO A 539 -25.42 -21.12 -52.86
CA PRO A 539 -24.28 -21.74 -52.18
C PRO A 539 -22.93 -21.10 -52.54
N PHE A 540 -22.77 -20.65 -53.79
CA PHE A 540 -21.55 -19.98 -54.23
C PHE A 540 -21.31 -18.69 -53.45
N LEU A 541 -22.34 -17.84 -53.30
CA LEU A 541 -22.23 -16.58 -52.54
C LEU A 541 -22.08 -16.82 -51.03
N LYS A 542 -22.76 -17.83 -50.50
CA LYS A 542 -22.67 -18.25 -49.09
C LYS A 542 -21.24 -18.66 -48.71
N TYR A 543 -20.58 -19.40 -49.60
CA TYR A 543 -19.23 -19.92 -49.35
C TYR A 543 -18.10 -19.00 -49.84
N THR A 544 -18.40 -17.90 -50.53
CA THR A 544 -17.39 -16.94 -50.99
C THR A 544 -17.51 -15.61 -50.25
N LEU A 545 -18.53 -14.81 -50.57
CA LEU A 545 -18.67 -13.44 -50.09
C LEU A 545 -19.28 -13.33 -48.70
N ASP A 546 -20.20 -14.22 -48.32
CA ASP A 546 -20.88 -14.12 -47.02
C ASP A 546 -19.96 -14.53 -45.85
N ALA A 547 -19.05 -15.47 -46.13
CA ALA A 547 -18.03 -15.93 -45.20
C ALA A 547 -16.89 -14.90 -45.00
N PHE A 548 -16.72 -13.97 -45.93
CA PHE A 548 -15.62 -13.01 -45.93
C PHE A 548 -15.96 -11.73 -45.17
N SER A 549 -15.01 -11.27 -44.37
CA SER A 549 -15.05 -9.99 -43.68
C SER A 549 -13.67 -9.34 -43.72
N TYR A 550 -13.67 -8.01 -43.84
CA TYR A 550 -12.47 -7.21 -43.93
C TYR A 550 -12.56 -6.04 -42.96
N SER A 551 -11.49 -5.77 -42.24
CA SER A 551 -11.38 -4.57 -41.41
C SER A 551 -10.08 -3.84 -41.68
N PHE A 552 -10.15 -2.52 -41.56
CA PHE A 552 -9.07 -1.60 -41.81
C PHE A 552 -9.08 -0.54 -40.73
N SER A 553 -7.92 -0.30 -40.14
CA SER A 553 -7.72 0.82 -39.22
C SER A 553 -6.42 1.55 -39.55
N LYS A 554 -6.50 2.87 -39.58
CA LYS A 554 -5.33 3.74 -39.72
C LYS A 554 -5.36 4.76 -38.61
N ARG A 555 -4.30 4.81 -37.80
CA ARG A 555 -4.15 5.75 -36.70
C ARG A 555 -2.90 6.58 -36.90
N PHE A 556 -3.06 7.89 -36.90
CA PHE A 556 -1.96 8.85 -36.87
C PHE A 556 -1.95 9.54 -35.50
N GLY A 557 -0.89 9.33 -34.73
CA GLY A 557 -0.65 10.03 -33.46
C GLY A 557 0.45 11.06 -33.62
N PHE A 558 0.32 12.20 -32.96
CA PHE A 558 1.36 13.21 -32.91
C PHE A 558 1.44 13.84 -31.53
N SER A 559 2.64 14.21 -31.12
CA SER A 559 2.92 14.96 -29.90
C SER A 559 4.01 15.97 -30.21
N ASN A 560 3.66 17.24 -30.21
CA ASN A 560 4.58 18.34 -30.43
C ASN A 560 4.71 19.10 -29.11
N GLN A 561 5.73 18.74 -28.33
CA GLN A 561 6.10 19.38 -27.08
C GLN A 561 7.33 20.24 -27.27
N THR A 562 7.65 21.08 -26.29
CA THR A 562 8.77 22.01 -26.39
C THR A 562 10.13 21.31 -26.58
N LEU A 563 10.33 20.16 -25.93
CA LEU A 563 11.61 19.41 -25.96
C LEU A 563 11.56 18.16 -26.86
N SER A 564 10.36 17.73 -27.27
CA SER A 564 10.20 16.52 -28.08
C SER A 564 9.07 16.63 -29.08
N ILE A 565 9.32 16.11 -30.28
CA ILE A 565 8.34 15.98 -31.35
C ILE A 565 8.27 14.52 -31.76
N ASP A 566 7.13 13.90 -31.47
CA ASP A 566 6.87 12.50 -31.75
C ASP A 566 5.72 12.37 -32.76
N SER A 567 5.87 11.45 -33.68
CA SER A 567 4.78 11.01 -34.55
C SER A 567 4.73 9.50 -34.63
N SER A 568 3.52 8.98 -34.73
CA SER A 568 3.25 7.55 -34.90
C SER A 568 2.21 7.37 -36.01
N ASN A 569 2.41 6.36 -36.85
CA ASN A 569 1.48 5.98 -37.88
C ASN A 569 1.31 4.47 -37.81
N THR A 570 0.14 4.03 -37.37
CA THR A 570 -0.23 2.62 -37.28
C THR A 570 -1.25 2.32 -38.37
N PHE A 571 -0.96 1.27 -39.13
CA PHE A 571 -1.79 0.80 -40.22
C PHE A 571 -2.06 -0.67 -39.99
N SER A 572 -3.33 -1.04 -39.80
CA SER A 572 -3.73 -2.42 -39.55
C SER A 572 -4.84 -2.85 -40.51
N GLN A 573 -4.66 -4.02 -41.11
CA GLN A 573 -5.63 -4.69 -41.96
C GLN A 573 -5.93 -6.06 -41.38
N SER A 574 -7.18 -6.48 -41.38
CA SER A 574 -7.53 -7.87 -41.09
C SER A 574 -8.49 -8.40 -42.15
N PHE A 575 -8.18 -9.60 -42.62
CA PHE A 575 -8.98 -10.39 -43.54
C PHE A 575 -9.43 -11.62 -42.78
N SER A 576 -10.73 -11.86 -42.70
CA SER A 576 -11.28 -12.99 -41.98
C SER A 576 -12.29 -13.72 -42.86
N TYR A 577 -12.12 -15.02 -42.99
CA TYR A 577 -13.00 -15.91 -43.73
C TYR A 577 -13.53 -16.99 -42.77
N ASN A 578 -14.84 -17.02 -42.58
CA ASN A 578 -15.50 -17.91 -41.63
C ASN A 578 -16.70 -18.58 -42.32
N ILE A 579 -16.63 -19.89 -42.45
CA ILE A 579 -17.61 -20.70 -43.18
C ILE A 579 -18.15 -21.81 -42.28
N SER A 580 -19.47 -21.99 -42.29
CA SER A 580 -20.16 -23.07 -41.58
C SER A 580 -20.91 -23.96 -42.57
N PRO A 581 -20.25 -24.98 -43.15
CA PRO A 581 -20.90 -25.89 -44.09
C PRO A 581 -21.89 -26.79 -43.35
N ASP A 582 -23.15 -26.81 -43.80
CA ASP A 582 -24.21 -27.63 -43.22
C ASP A 582 -24.56 -28.79 -44.15
N LEU A 583 -23.73 -29.84 -44.13
CA LEU A 583 -23.91 -31.06 -44.92
C LEU A 583 -23.76 -32.27 -43.99
N GLY A 584 -24.87 -32.95 -43.73
CA GLY A 584 -24.90 -34.16 -42.89
C GLY A 584 -25.89 -35.19 -43.41
N ILE A 585 -25.58 -36.46 -43.16
CA ILE A 585 -26.45 -37.60 -43.47
C ILE A 585 -27.22 -37.94 -42.18
N ARG A 586 -28.53 -38.07 -42.26
CA ARG A 586 -29.34 -38.57 -41.15
C ARG A 586 -29.34 -40.10 -41.17
N ILE A 587 -28.86 -40.73 -40.12
CA ILE A 587 -28.98 -42.18 -39.91
C ILE A 587 -29.80 -42.38 -38.63
N LYS A 588 -31.03 -42.89 -38.78
CA LYS A 588 -32.06 -42.89 -37.71
C LYS A 588 -32.34 -41.47 -37.20
N GLU A 589 -32.26 -41.25 -35.88
CA GLU A 589 -32.51 -39.97 -35.20
C GLU A 589 -31.25 -39.09 -35.12
N GLU A 590 -30.07 -39.63 -35.42
CA GLU A 590 -28.81 -38.89 -35.37
C GLU A 590 -28.42 -38.29 -36.73
N LYS A 591 -27.95 -37.04 -36.69
CA LYS A 591 -27.37 -36.36 -37.86
C LYS A 591 -25.85 -36.49 -37.81
N ILE A 592 -25.30 -37.30 -38.70
CA ILE A 592 -23.85 -37.43 -38.85
C ILE A 592 -23.36 -36.30 -39.76
N SER A 593 -22.48 -35.44 -39.25
CA SER A 593 -21.88 -34.36 -40.04
C SER A 593 -20.61 -34.86 -40.75
N LEU A 594 -20.56 -34.65 -42.08
CA LEU A 594 -19.41 -35.06 -42.89
C LEU A 594 -18.32 -33.97 -42.95
N PHE A 595 -18.68 -32.73 -42.63
CA PHE A 595 -17.79 -31.57 -42.70
C PHE A 595 -17.72 -30.84 -41.35
N PRO A 596 -16.64 -30.08 -41.08
CA PRO A 596 -16.54 -29.20 -39.91
C PRO A 596 -17.74 -28.26 -39.78
N LYS A 597 -18.27 -28.08 -38.57
CA LYS A 597 -19.33 -27.10 -38.25
C LYS A 597 -18.90 -25.67 -38.57
N ASN A 598 -17.61 -25.36 -38.39
CA ASN A 598 -17.04 -24.06 -38.71
C ASN A 598 -15.59 -24.21 -39.18
N ILE A 599 -15.17 -23.46 -40.19
CA ILE A 599 -13.78 -23.28 -40.60
C ILE A 599 -13.51 -21.78 -40.61
N SER A 600 -12.48 -21.38 -39.88
CA SER A 600 -12.06 -19.99 -39.75
C SER A 600 -10.64 -19.81 -40.26
N LEU A 601 -10.42 -18.73 -41.01
CA LEU A 601 -9.15 -18.31 -41.54
C LEU A 601 -9.04 -16.81 -41.28
N SER A 602 -7.96 -16.34 -40.69
CA SER A 602 -7.72 -14.91 -40.47
C SER A 602 -6.29 -14.52 -40.81
N LEU A 603 -6.13 -13.39 -41.47
CA LEU A 603 -4.84 -12.77 -41.77
C LEU A 603 -4.89 -11.34 -41.29
N SER A 604 -4.04 -10.98 -40.34
CA SER A 604 -3.89 -9.61 -39.86
C SER A 604 -2.51 -9.09 -40.22
N LEU A 605 -2.45 -7.89 -40.79
CA LEU A 605 -1.22 -7.19 -41.14
C LEU A 605 -1.19 -5.89 -40.33
N SER A 606 -0.09 -5.62 -39.62
CA SER A 606 0.06 -4.40 -38.83
C SER A 606 1.43 -3.77 -39.07
N ASP A 607 1.43 -2.57 -39.65
CA ASP A 607 2.61 -1.76 -39.90
C ASP A 607 2.56 -0.55 -38.94
N ASN A 608 3.55 -0.45 -38.05
CA ASN A 608 3.67 0.66 -37.10
C ASN A 608 4.99 1.40 -37.32
N GLU A 609 4.88 2.69 -37.60
CA GLU A 609 5.99 3.61 -37.80
C GLU A 609 5.98 4.66 -36.69
N SER A 610 7.09 4.80 -35.96
CA SER A 610 7.29 5.88 -35.01
C SER A 610 8.55 6.69 -35.30
N LYS A 611 8.43 8.00 -35.16
CA LYS A 611 9.53 8.96 -35.31
C LYS A 611 9.58 9.81 -34.07
N ARG A 612 10.79 9.97 -33.53
CA ARG A 612 11.06 10.81 -32.37
C ARG A 612 12.14 11.82 -32.69
N LYS A 613 11.88 13.06 -32.34
CA LYS A 613 12.87 14.14 -32.36
C LYS A 613 12.93 14.73 -30.97
N ASN A 614 14.14 14.89 -30.43
CA ASN A 614 14.34 15.45 -29.11
C ASN A 614 15.42 16.53 -29.14
N ARG A 615 15.40 17.44 -28.17
CA ARG A 615 16.46 18.42 -27.92
C ARG A 615 16.62 18.62 -26.41
N ALA A 616 17.82 18.97 -25.97
CA ALA A 616 18.09 19.21 -24.57
C ALA A 616 17.69 20.64 -24.15
N LYS A 617 18.02 21.63 -24.99
CA LYS A 617 17.64 23.04 -24.78
C LYS A 617 16.87 23.58 -25.98
N GLU A 618 16.17 24.70 -25.77
CA GLU A 618 15.41 25.37 -26.82
C GLU A 618 16.30 25.93 -27.95
N SER A 619 17.51 26.38 -27.63
CA SER A 619 18.51 26.86 -28.61
C SER A 619 19.00 25.76 -29.53
N ASP A 620 18.86 24.51 -29.12
CA ASP A 620 19.46 23.38 -29.82
C ASP A 620 18.57 22.94 -30.99
N THR A 621 19.21 22.50 -32.05
CA THR A 621 18.51 21.82 -33.15
C THR A 621 17.99 20.47 -32.67
N PHE A 622 16.81 20.07 -33.14
CA PHE A 622 16.25 18.77 -32.80
C PHE A 622 17.13 17.65 -33.35
N THR A 623 17.61 16.77 -32.46
CA THR A 623 18.26 15.52 -32.86
C THR A 623 17.19 14.53 -33.30
N ILE A 624 17.36 13.99 -34.50
CA ILE A 624 16.44 13.00 -35.10
C ILE A 624 16.88 11.62 -34.62
N GLN A 625 16.04 10.95 -33.84
CA GLN A 625 16.25 9.55 -33.48
C GLN A 625 15.96 8.65 -34.70
N PRO A 626 16.62 7.48 -34.80
CA PRO A 626 16.34 6.53 -35.88
C PRO A 626 14.85 6.18 -35.88
N LYS A 627 14.23 6.28 -37.05
CA LYS A 627 12.84 5.87 -37.28
C LYS A 627 12.70 4.40 -36.89
N ILE A 628 11.76 4.10 -36.01
CA ILE A 628 11.41 2.73 -35.66
C ILE A 628 10.25 2.32 -36.57
N LEU A 629 10.46 1.24 -37.32
CA LEU A 629 9.45 0.67 -38.20
C LEU A 629 9.29 -0.80 -37.82
N THR A 630 8.06 -1.19 -37.52
CA THR A 630 7.70 -2.58 -37.23
C THR A 630 6.61 -3.00 -38.19
N LYS A 631 6.74 -4.19 -38.76
CA LYS A 631 5.76 -4.73 -39.71
C LYS A 631 5.49 -6.18 -39.36
N ASN A 632 4.34 -6.41 -38.77
CA ASN A 632 3.95 -7.73 -38.28
C ASN A 632 2.84 -8.29 -39.17
N ALA A 633 2.82 -9.61 -39.30
CA ALA A 633 1.70 -10.33 -39.89
C ALA A 633 1.34 -11.49 -38.97
N SER A 634 0.05 -11.77 -38.81
CA SER A 634 -0.43 -12.95 -38.10
C SER A 634 -1.40 -13.70 -39.00
N PHE A 635 -1.17 -14.99 -39.18
CA PHE A 635 -2.07 -15.87 -39.92
C PHE A 635 -2.62 -16.93 -38.98
N SER A 636 -3.93 -16.94 -38.80
CA SER A 636 -4.60 -17.90 -37.93
C SER A 636 -5.59 -18.73 -38.72
N TYR A 637 -5.72 -20.00 -38.35
CA TYR A 637 -6.68 -20.90 -38.94
C TYR A 637 -7.20 -21.86 -37.87
N GLY A 638 -8.45 -22.25 -38.01
CA GLY A 638 -9.06 -23.18 -37.07
C GLY A 638 -10.31 -23.81 -37.64
N PHE A 639 -10.70 -24.94 -37.07
CA PHE A 639 -11.95 -25.58 -37.41
C PHE A 639 -12.61 -26.13 -36.15
N SER A 640 -13.93 -26.21 -36.18
CA SER A 640 -14.72 -26.97 -35.21
C SER A 640 -15.41 -28.10 -35.97
N TYR A 641 -15.25 -29.33 -35.53
CA TYR A 641 -15.83 -30.51 -36.13
C TYR A 641 -16.60 -31.30 -35.10
N SER A 642 -17.78 -31.77 -35.47
CA SER A 642 -18.63 -32.54 -34.57
C SER A 642 -19.35 -33.60 -35.39
N PRO A 643 -18.67 -34.72 -35.69
CA PRO A 643 -19.20 -35.77 -36.58
C PRO A 643 -20.51 -36.34 -36.06
N ILE A 644 -20.65 -36.45 -34.75
CA ILE A 644 -21.87 -36.81 -34.01
C ILE A 644 -22.16 -35.69 -32.99
N SER A 645 -23.41 -35.56 -32.53
CA SER A 645 -23.82 -34.51 -31.56
C SER A 645 -22.96 -34.47 -30.31
N ASP A 646 -22.46 -35.64 -29.93
CA ASP A 646 -21.84 -35.97 -28.66
C ASP A 646 -20.34 -35.71 -28.66
N LEU A 647 -19.71 -35.64 -29.85
CA LEU A 647 -18.28 -35.38 -30.04
C LEU A 647 -18.09 -33.99 -30.63
N ASN A 648 -17.35 -33.12 -29.94
CA ASN A 648 -16.88 -31.85 -30.47
C ASN A 648 -15.35 -31.81 -30.45
N ILE A 649 -14.78 -31.42 -31.59
CA ILE A 649 -13.34 -31.26 -31.80
C ILE A 649 -13.11 -29.83 -32.26
N GLU A 650 -12.37 -29.07 -31.49
CA GLU A 650 -11.94 -27.73 -31.83
C GLU A 650 -10.44 -27.72 -32.04
N TYR A 651 -10.00 -27.08 -33.11
CA TYR A 651 -8.58 -26.91 -33.41
C TYR A 651 -8.34 -25.47 -33.85
N SER A 652 -7.34 -24.84 -33.27
CA SER A 652 -6.93 -23.48 -33.60
C SER A 652 -5.42 -23.38 -33.72
N CYS A 653 -4.96 -22.48 -34.56
CA CYS A 653 -3.55 -22.31 -34.83
C CYS A 653 -3.26 -20.88 -35.26
N GLY A 654 -2.27 -20.23 -34.64
CA GLY A 654 -1.80 -18.89 -34.96
C GLY A 654 -0.34 -18.91 -35.37
N ASN A 655 0.02 -18.27 -36.48
CA ASN A 655 1.41 -18.06 -36.90
C ASN A 655 1.70 -16.56 -36.85
N TYR A 656 2.79 -16.18 -36.20
CA TYR A 656 3.21 -14.79 -36.05
C TYR A 656 4.49 -14.54 -36.84
N PHE A 657 4.49 -13.49 -37.66
CA PHE A 657 5.59 -13.16 -38.55
C PHE A 657 6.04 -11.71 -38.38
N ASN A 658 7.33 -11.49 -38.51
CA ASN A 658 7.92 -10.17 -38.69
C ASN A 658 8.40 -10.02 -40.14
N ARG A 659 7.80 -9.08 -40.87
CA ARG A 659 8.05 -8.81 -42.30
C ARG A 659 9.41 -8.14 -42.57
N LEU A 660 9.97 -7.45 -41.57
CA LEU A 660 11.29 -6.82 -41.62
C LEU A 660 12.39 -7.71 -41.02
N GLY A 661 12.03 -8.80 -40.37
CA GLY A 661 12.95 -9.74 -39.75
C GLY A 661 14.04 -10.24 -40.70
N VAL A 662 15.25 -10.43 -40.16
CA VAL A 662 16.37 -11.11 -40.84
C VAL A 662 16.94 -12.22 -39.93
N PHE A 663 17.29 -13.37 -40.51
CA PHE A 663 18.03 -14.41 -39.79
C PHE A 663 19.50 -14.07 -39.73
N LYS A 664 20.14 -14.33 -38.58
CA LYS A 664 21.61 -14.34 -38.51
C LYS A 664 22.14 -15.34 -39.55
N THR A 665 23.06 -14.90 -40.40
CA THR A 665 23.70 -15.75 -41.40
C THR A 665 24.36 -16.96 -40.73
N GLY A 666 23.78 -18.14 -40.96
CA GLY A 666 24.24 -19.46 -40.53
C GLY A 666 23.89 -20.50 -41.59
N LEU A 667 24.41 -21.72 -41.45
CA LEU A 667 24.37 -22.80 -42.46
C LEU A 667 22.95 -23.28 -42.87
N ILE A 668 21.90 -22.84 -42.18
CA ILE A 668 20.50 -23.22 -42.45
C ILE A 668 19.78 -22.04 -43.10
N LYS A 669 19.49 -22.15 -44.41
CA LYS A 669 18.60 -21.22 -45.14
C LYS A 669 17.15 -21.51 -44.79
N GLU A 670 16.64 -20.98 -43.67
CA GLU A 670 15.18 -20.97 -43.47
C GLU A 670 14.52 -20.01 -44.48
N LYS A 671 13.43 -20.47 -45.10
CA LYS A 671 12.73 -19.75 -46.17
C LYS A 671 11.96 -18.57 -45.59
N ARG A 672 12.38 -17.35 -45.92
CA ARG A 672 11.55 -16.14 -45.75
C ARG A 672 10.29 -16.29 -46.58
N THR A 673 9.12 -16.20 -45.94
CA THR A 673 7.83 -16.24 -46.64
C THR A 673 7.46 -14.84 -47.15
N PHE A 674 6.39 -14.74 -47.95
CA PHE A 674 5.83 -13.43 -48.33
C PHE A 674 5.31 -12.63 -47.11
N LEU A 675 4.99 -13.32 -46.02
CA LEU A 675 4.55 -12.74 -44.74
C LEU A 675 5.70 -12.36 -43.80
N GLY A 676 6.95 -12.70 -44.15
CA GLY A 676 8.13 -12.40 -43.35
C GLY A 676 8.83 -13.62 -42.76
N ILE A 677 9.61 -13.37 -41.72
CA ILE A 677 10.22 -14.39 -40.87
C ILE A 677 9.22 -14.80 -39.80
N ASP A 678 9.11 -16.11 -39.58
CA ASP A 678 8.36 -16.73 -38.50
C ASP A 678 8.98 -16.33 -37.15
N GLU A 679 8.23 -15.56 -36.34
CA GLU A 679 8.62 -15.13 -34.99
C GLU A 679 8.17 -16.14 -33.94
N GLY A 680 7.06 -16.83 -34.20
CA GLY A 680 6.44 -17.72 -33.23
C GLY A 680 5.13 -18.26 -33.73
N PHE A 681 4.59 -19.18 -32.97
CA PHE A 681 3.45 -19.97 -33.37
C PHE A 681 2.70 -20.47 -32.14
N SER A 682 1.38 -20.49 -32.22
CA SER A 682 0.49 -21.07 -31.23
C SER A 682 -0.41 -22.13 -31.85
N ARG A 683 -0.80 -23.12 -31.05
CA ARG A 683 -1.75 -24.16 -31.44
C ARG A 683 -2.53 -24.67 -30.25
N ASP A 684 -3.82 -24.80 -30.45
CA ASP A 684 -4.75 -25.35 -29.49
C ASP A 684 -5.55 -26.48 -30.12
N ILE A 685 -5.78 -27.53 -29.35
CA ILE A 685 -6.73 -28.60 -29.66
C ILE A 685 -7.59 -28.83 -28.43
N SER A 686 -8.91 -28.94 -28.63
CA SER A 686 -9.87 -29.33 -27.61
C SER A 686 -10.75 -30.44 -28.18
N ILE A 687 -10.90 -31.54 -27.45
CA ILE A 687 -11.76 -32.66 -27.81
C ILE A 687 -12.67 -32.89 -26.62
N SER A 688 -13.98 -32.75 -26.81
CA SER A 688 -14.99 -33.09 -25.81
C SER A 688 -15.91 -34.18 -26.35
N TYR A 689 -16.11 -35.23 -25.57
CA TYR A 689 -17.01 -36.33 -25.90
C TYR A 689 -17.95 -36.61 -24.73
N ASN A 690 -19.22 -36.30 -24.92
CA ASN A 690 -20.28 -36.45 -23.93
C ASN A 690 -21.34 -37.38 -24.51
N PHE A 691 -21.54 -38.54 -23.92
CA PHE A 691 -22.54 -39.50 -24.37
C PHE A 691 -23.35 -39.99 -23.17
N SER A 692 -24.57 -40.46 -23.39
CA SER A 692 -25.37 -41.11 -22.35
C SER A 692 -25.40 -42.62 -22.55
N LEU A 693 -25.21 -43.37 -21.47
CA LEU A 693 -25.32 -44.84 -21.46
C LEU A 693 -26.56 -45.24 -20.66
N PHE A 694 -27.55 -45.77 -21.38
CA PHE A 694 -28.82 -46.24 -20.80
C PHE A 694 -29.50 -45.18 -19.91
N ASP A 695 -29.28 -43.90 -20.17
CA ASP A 695 -29.76 -42.74 -19.38
C ASP A 695 -29.34 -42.76 -17.89
N ILE A 696 -28.56 -43.75 -17.46
CA ILE A 696 -28.12 -43.91 -16.06
C ILE A 696 -26.73 -43.29 -15.86
N LEU A 697 -25.91 -43.27 -16.91
CA LEU A 697 -24.50 -42.90 -16.81
C LEU A 697 -24.20 -41.87 -17.91
N GLU A 698 -23.78 -40.67 -17.50
CA GLU A 698 -23.46 -39.55 -18.39
C GLU A 698 -21.96 -39.22 -18.35
N PRO A 699 -21.11 -40.01 -19.02
CA PRO A 699 -19.68 -39.79 -19.07
C PRO A 699 -19.33 -38.64 -20.00
N ASN A 700 -18.42 -37.80 -19.52
CA ASN A 700 -17.77 -36.75 -20.27
C ASN A 700 -16.26 -37.02 -20.33
N PHE A 701 -15.68 -36.84 -21.51
CA PHE A 701 -14.25 -36.88 -21.73
C PHE A 701 -13.82 -35.55 -22.32
N SER A 702 -12.84 -34.88 -21.72
CA SER A 702 -12.21 -33.69 -22.26
C SER A 702 -10.71 -33.88 -22.44
N ILE A 703 -10.18 -33.45 -23.57
CA ILE A 703 -8.74 -33.39 -23.85
C ILE A 703 -8.44 -32.02 -24.40
N ASP A 704 -7.61 -31.26 -23.70
CA ASP A 704 -7.15 -29.97 -24.17
C ASP A 704 -5.62 -29.96 -24.25
N GLY A 705 -5.10 -29.45 -25.35
CA GLY A 705 -3.67 -29.31 -25.57
C GLY A 705 -3.39 -27.92 -26.14
N SER A 706 -2.50 -27.18 -25.49
CA SER A 706 -2.04 -25.87 -25.94
C SER A 706 -0.52 -25.89 -26.11
N TYR A 707 -0.04 -25.26 -27.19
CA TYR A 707 1.37 -25.17 -27.50
C TYR A 707 1.70 -23.79 -28.02
N ASP A 708 2.72 -23.17 -27.44
CA ASP A 708 3.25 -21.90 -27.87
C ASP A 708 4.75 -22.01 -28.11
N GLU A 709 5.22 -21.41 -29.19
CA GLU A 709 6.63 -21.20 -29.45
C GLU A 709 6.92 -19.74 -29.80
N GLY A 710 8.04 -19.23 -29.31
CA GLY A 710 8.56 -17.91 -29.64
C GLY A 710 10.07 -17.97 -29.89
N ARG A 711 10.55 -17.29 -30.92
CA ARG A 711 11.98 -17.22 -31.25
C ARG A 711 12.69 -16.12 -30.47
N GLU A 712 13.88 -16.42 -29.97
CA GLU A 712 14.70 -15.42 -29.28
C GLU A 712 15.23 -14.35 -30.26
N LYS A 713 15.05 -13.08 -29.88
CA LYS A 713 15.59 -11.89 -30.57
C LYS A 713 16.96 -11.54 -30.00
N MET A 714 17.98 -11.31 -30.87
CA MET A 714 19.30 -10.83 -30.41
C MET A 714 19.34 -9.30 -30.28
N ARG A 715 19.18 -8.61 -31.42
CA ARG A 715 19.28 -7.14 -31.52
C ARG A 715 18.47 -6.65 -32.72
N GLY A 716 17.56 -5.71 -32.48
CA GLY A 716 16.62 -5.25 -33.49
C GLY A 716 15.76 -6.40 -34.02
N ASP A 717 15.53 -6.44 -35.33
CA ASP A 717 14.74 -7.48 -36.01
C ASP A 717 15.57 -8.73 -36.40
N THR A 718 16.67 -8.99 -35.71
CA THR A 718 17.51 -10.18 -35.96
C THR A 718 17.10 -11.34 -35.04
N TYR A 719 16.64 -12.43 -35.66
CA TYR A 719 16.17 -13.62 -34.95
C TYR A 719 17.21 -14.73 -34.97
N THR A 720 17.21 -15.54 -33.91
CA THR A 720 17.94 -16.81 -33.83
C THR A 720 17.02 -17.98 -34.18
N ASN A 721 17.61 -19.17 -34.32
CA ASN A 721 16.84 -20.41 -34.43
C ASN A 721 16.47 -21.01 -33.06
N ILE A 722 16.87 -20.36 -31.95
CA ILE A 722 16.55 -20.78 -30.59
C ILE A 722 15.11 -20.37 -30.31
N ARG A 723 14.32 -21.35 -29.86
CA ARG A 723 12.90 -21.22 -29.53
C ARG A 723 12.71 -21.40 -28.03
N ARG A 724 11.86 -20.56 -27.43
CA ARG A 724 11.18 -20.83 -26.17
C ARG A 724 9.88 -21.56 -26.50
N ILE A 725 9.62 -22.65 -25.81
CA ILE A 725 8.51 -23.55 -26.07
C ILE A 725 7.75 -23.78 -24.77
N ASN A 726 6.45 -23.58 -24.82
CA ASN A 726 5.51 -23.92 -23.76
C ASN A 726 4.52 -24.95 -24.31
N ASN A 727 4.17 -25.93 -23.49
CA ASN A 727 3.12 -26.89 -23.81
C ASN A 727 2.34 -27.26 -22.56
N ASP A 728 1.04 -27.10 -22.66
CA ASP A 728 0.07 -27.46 -21.63
C ASP A 728 -0.86 -28.55 -22.17
N PHE A 729 -1.20 -29.50 -21.32
CA PHE A 729 -2.11 -30.59 -21.64
C PHE A 729 -3.00 -30.88 -20.44
N SER A 730 -4.30 -30.97 -20.66
CA SER A 730 -5.27 -31.45 -19.68
C SER A 730 -6.10 -32.60 -20.24
N PHE A 731 -6.37 -33.57 -19.37
CA PHE A 731 -7.30 -34.66 -19.59
C PHE A 731 -8.32 -34.65 -18.47
N GLY A 732 -9.58 -34.43 -18.80
CA GLY A 732 -10.71 -34.57 -17.90
C GLY A 732 -11.52 -35.81 -18.22
N PHE A 733 -11.94 -36.51 -17.17
CA PHE A 733 -12.98 -37.51 -17.24
C PHE A 733 -13.95 -37.26 -16.09
N GLY A 734 -15.17 -36.92 -16.44
CA GLY A 734 -16.28 -36.78 -15.50
C GLY A 734 -17.38 -37.78 -15.81
N THR A 735 -18.14 -38.20 -14.82
CA THR A 735 -19.37 -38.95 -15.05
C THR A 735 -20.34 -38.71 -13.91
N ASP A 736 -21.60 -38.54 -14.28
CA ASP A 736 -22.71 -38.58 -13.35
C ASP A 736 -23.38 -39.94 -13.45
N PHE A 737 -23.58 -40.59 -12.30
CA PHE A 737 -24.32 -41.84 -12.17
C PHE A 737 -25.69 -41.57 -11.55
N ASP A 738 -26.73 -41.51 -12.38
CA ASP A 738 -28.11 -41.27 -11.99
C ASP A 738 -28.70 -42.48 -11.25
N LEU A 739 -28.53 -42.47 -9.93
CA LEU A 739 -29.12 -43.46 -9.02
C LEU A 739 -30.66 -43.49 -9.09
N PRO A 740 -31.38 -42.34 -9.09
CA PRO A 740 -32.83 -42.32 -9.29
C PRO A 740 -33.29 -43.15 -10.48
N GLU A 741 -32.73 -42.89 -11.66
CA GLU A 741 -33.14 -43.57 -12.89
C GLU A 741 -32.82 -45.07 -12.87
N LEU A 742 -31.66 -45.46 -12.33
CA LEU A 742 -31.33 -46.87 -12.12
C LEU A 742 -32.36 -47.56 -11.21
N PHE A 743 -32.75 -46.93 -10.09
CA PHE A 743 -33.71 -47.49 -9.17
C PHE A 743 -35.12 -47.56 -9.76
N GLU A 744 -35.52 -46.60 -10.60
CA GLU A 744 -36.77 -46.68 -11.36
C GLU A 744 -36.75 -47.85 -12.34
N LYS A 745 -35.66 -48.04 -13.11
CA LYS A 745 -35.49 -49.18 -14.02
C LYS A 745 -35.49 -50.54 -13.28
N LEU A 746 -35.04 -50.57 -12.02
CA LEU A 746 -35.10 -51.73 -11.13
C LEU A 746 -36.44 -51.89 -10.35
N LYS A 747 -37.44 -51.03 -10.59
CA LYS A 747 -38.74 -51.00 -9.89
C LYS A 747 -38.64 -50.74 -8.38
N LEU A 748 -37.63 -49.97 -7.96
CA LEU A 748 -37.37 -49.54 -6.58
C LEU A 748 -37.70 -48.05 -6.39
N GLU A 749 -38.86 -47.60 -6.88
CA GLU A 749 -39.31 -46.19 -6.92
C GLU A 749 -39.35 -45.49 -5.54
N LYS A 750 -39.48 -46.25 -4.45
CA LYS A 750 -39.43 -45.67 -3.10
C LYS A 750 -38.02 -45.23 -2.71
N ILE A 751 -36.99 -45.86 -3.28
CA ILE A 751 -35.57 -45.60 -2.98
C ILE A 751 -34.99 -44.54 -3.93
N SER A 752 -35.50 -44.44 -5.17
CA SER A 752 -35.04 -43.44 -6.15
C SER A 752 -35.10 -42.01 -5.59
N ASN A 753 -36.16 -41.69 -4.84
CA ASN A 753 -36.36 -40.38 -4.23
C ASN A 753 -35.35 -40.05 -3.10
N TYR A 754 -34.53 -41.00 -2.65
CA TYR A 754 -33.61 -40.82 -1.53
C TYR A 754 -32.17 -40.49 -1.93
N PHE A 755 -31.75 -40.74 -3.15
CA PHE A 755 -30.37 -40.51 -3.59
C PHE A 755 -30.37 -39.57 -4.79
N ASP A 756 -29.44 -38.63 -4.82
CA ASP A 756 -29.11 -37.91 -6.06
C ASP A 756 -28.03 -38.67 -6.83
N ALA A 757 -27.69 -38.21 -8.03
CA ALA A 757 -26.59 -38.76 -8.82
C ALA A 757 -25.27 -38.76 -8.03
N ILE A 758 -24.42 -39.75 -8.31
CA ILE A 758 -23.02 -39.74 -7.87
C ILE A 758 -22.19 -39.09 -8.98
N SER A 759 -21.58 -37.95 -8.67
CA SER A 759 -20.67 -37.26 -9.57
C SER A 759 -19.24 -37.68 -9.27
N PHE A 760 -18.51 -38.06 -10.31
CA PHE A 760 -17.09 -38.36 -10.28
C PHE A 760 -16.38 -37.51 -11.32
N ASP A 761 -15.37 -36.76 -10.91
CA ASP A 761 -14.55 -35.97 -11.80
C ASP A 761 -13.07 -36.25 -11.53
N TYR A 762 -12.33 -36.52 -12.59
CA TYR A 762 -10.89 -36.70 -12.57
C TYR A 762 -10.26 -35.81 -13.61
N ASN A 763 -9.35 -34.93 -13.19
CA ASN A 763 -8.59 -34.10 -14.11
C ASN A 763 -7.09 -34.29 -13.88
N PHE A 764 -6.38 -34.47 -14.97
CA PHE A 764 -4.93 -34.56 -15.03
C PHE A 764 -4.43 -33.44 -15.92
N SER A 765 -3.63 -32.54 -15.37
CA SER A 765 -2.95 -31.50 -16.14
C SER A 765 -1.44 -31.66 -16.06
N ARG A 766 -0.76 -31.23 -17.12
CA ARG A 766 0.69 -31.09 -17.17
C ARG A 766 1.08 -29.89 -18.00
N GLY A 767 2.00 -29.10 -17.48
CA GLY A 767 2.69 -28.03 -18.20
C GLY A 767 4.17 -28.35 -18.37
N SER A 768 4.75 -27.82 -19.44
CA SER A 768 6.18 -27.92 -19.69
C SER A 768 6.69 -26.69 -20.43
N GLU A 769 7.78 -26.14 -19.91
CA GLU A 769 8.48 -25.00 -20.48
C GLU A 769 9.93 -25.35 -20.77
N TYR A 770 10.36 -25.07 -21.99
CA TYR A 770 11.74 -25.17 -22.44
C TYR A 770 12.17 -23.83 -23.02
N PRO A 771 13.06 -23.09 -22.35
CA PRO A 771 13.43 -21.75 -22.77
C PRO A 771 14.27 -21.71 -24.05
N ARG A 772 15.00 -22.78 -24.36
CA ARG A 772 15.96 -22.81 -25.48
C ARG A 772 15.98 -24.16 -26.20
N ILE A 773 15.39 -24.22 -27.39
CA ILE A 773 15.39 -25.39 -28.28
C ILE A 773 15.68 -24.95 -29.72
N ASP A 774 16.58 -25.66 -30.42
CA ASP A 774 17.01 -25.32 -31.78
C ASP A 774 16.11 -25.89 -32.91
N PHE A 775 15.08 -26.65 -32.55
CA PHE A 775 14.18 -27.31 -33.49
C PHE A 775 12.71 -27.22 -33.03
N ARG A 776 11.78 -27.41 -33.96
CA ARG A 776 10.35 -27.52 -33.64
C ARG A 776 10.02 -28.98 -33.23
N PRO A 777 9.39 -29.22 -32.07
CA PRO A 777 8.99 -30.55 -31.61
C PRO A 777 7.99 -31.24 -32.53
N SER A 778 7.80 -32.55 -32.38
CA SER A 778 6.79 -33.32 -33.15
C SER A 778 5.36 -32.88 -32.85
N LEU A 779 4.42 -33.09 -33.79
CA LEU A 779 2.99 -32.81 -33.60
C LEU A 779 2.41 -33.43 -32.32
N LEU A 780 2.81 -34.65 -31.98
CA LEU A 780 2.36 -35.31 -30.74
C LEU A 780 2.76 -34.55 -29.46
N TYR A 781 3.89 -33.84 -29.48
CA TYR A 781 4.28 -32.96 -28.39
C TYR A 781 3.48 -31.66 -28.42
N GLN A 782 3.27 -31.08 -29.61
CA GLN A 782 2.50 -29.84 -29.77
C GLN A 782 1.01 -30.00 -29.40
N PHE A 783 0.45 -31.20 -29.55
CA PHE A 783 -0.90 -31.52 -29.04
C PHE A 783 -0.90 -31.91 -27.57
N GLY A 784 0.27 -31.97 -26.92
CA GLY A 784 0.37 -32.37 -25.54
C GLY A 784 0.22 -33.87 -25.29
N PHE A 785 0.21 -34.75 -26.31
CA PHE A 785 0.19 -36.22 -26.12
C PHE A 785 1.56 -36.79 -25.69
N LYS A 786 2.66 -36.15 -26.08
CA LYS A 786 4.03 -36.55 -25.72
C LYS A 786 4.60 -35.61 -24.65
N GLU A 787 5.10 -36.17 -23.55
CA GLU A 787 5.62 -35.37 -22.42
C GLU A 787 7.03 -34.80 -22.65
N ASN A 788 7.89 -35.59 -23.28
CA ASN A 788 9.32 -35.31 -23.33
C ASN A 788 9.78 -35.04 -24.76
N ILE A 789 10.62 -34.02 -24.89
CA ILE A 789 11.43 -33.77 -26.08
C ILE A 789 12.76 -34.51 -25.89
N PRO A 790 13.38 -35.06 -26.96
CA PRO A 790 14.74 -35.62 -26.90
C PRO A 790 15.81 -34.51 -26.76
N TYR A 791 15.63 -33.62 -25.78
CA TYR A 791 16.51 -32.51 -25.47
C TYR A 791 16.46 -32.27 -23.96
N ASP A 792 17.59 -32.51 -23.28
CA ASP A 792 17.68 -32.35 -21.83
C ASP A 792 18.40 -31.04 -21.51
N SER A 793 17.63 -30.00 -21.20
CA SER A 793 18.16 -28.71 -20.77
C SER A 793 18.13 -28.57 -19.25
N SER A 794 19.15 -27.94 -18.69
CA SER A 794 19.23 -27.64 -17.26
C SER A 794 18.20 -26.60 -16.78
N GLN A 795 17.55 -25.90 -17.71
CA GLN A 795 16.63 -24.78 -17.46
C GLN A 795 15.19 -25.09 -17.89
N ARG A 796 14.72 -26.34 -17.77
CA ARG A 796 13.31 -26.67 -18.03
C ARG A 796 12.45 -26.47 -16.79
N ALA A 797 11.19 -26.08 -16.97
CA ALA A 797 10.17 -26.14 -15.92
C ALA A 797 9.09 -27.14 -16.32
N ARG A 798 8.57 -27.88 -15.35
CA ARG A 798 7.44 -28.79 -15.56
C ARG A 798 6.56 -28.79 -14.32
N ASP A 799 5.28 -28.89 -14.56
CA ASP A 799 4.26 -28.99 -13.54
C ASP A 799 3.33 -30.17 -13.90
N ARG A 800 2.75 -30.77 -12.87
CA ARG A 800 1.77 -31.84 -12.99
C ARG A 800 0.76 -31.68 -11.88
N GLU A 801 -0.51 -31.72 -12.24
CA GLU A 801 -1.61 -31.68 -11.29
C GLU A 801 -2.52 -32.88 -11.51
N TYR A 802 -2.95 -33.48 -10.40
CA TYR A 802 -3.90 -34.58 -10.39
C TYR A 802 -5.03 -34.22 -9.43
N SER A 803 -6.19 -33.85 -9.96
CA SER A 803 -7.39 -33.60 -9.17
C SER A 803 -8.39 -34.75 -9.33
N LEU A 804 -9.01 -35.12 -8.21
CA LEU A 804 -10.08 -36.11 -8.15
C LEU A 804 -11.16 -35.59 -7.22
N GLU A 805 -12.38 -35.56 -7.71
CA GLU A 805 -13.57 -35.11 -7.00
C GLU A 805 -14.63 -36.21 -7.06
N LEU A 806 -15.27 -36.46 -5.92
CA LEU A 806 -16.37 -37.39 -5.76
C LEU A 806 -17.41 -36.71 -4.90
N SER A 807 -18.65 -36.64 -5.37
CA SER A 807 -19.74 -36.08 -4.58
C SER A 807 -21.06 -36.78 -4.84
N SER A 808 -21.95 -36.75 -3.85
CA SER A 808 -23.32 -37.22 -4.00
C SER A 808 -24.19 -36.64 -2.90
N SER A 809 -25.49 -36.82 -3.02
CA SER A 809 -26.47 -36.37 -2.03
C SER A 809 -27.46 -37.46 -1.65
N PHE A 810 -27.90 -37.39 -0.40
CA PHE A 810 -28.93 -38.23 0.16
C PHE A 810 -30.07 -37.36 0.71
N LYS A 811 -31.30 -37.59 0.27
CA LYS A 811 -32.51 -36.82 0.62
C LYS A 811 -33.52 -37.72 1.32
N LEU A 812 -33.70 -37.60 2.63
CA LEU A 812 -34.74 -38.30 3.37
C LEU A 812 -35.84 -37.32 3.83
N SER A 813 -36.93 -37.23 3.07
CA SER A 813 -38.10 -36.37 3.34
C SER A 813 -37.73 -34.89 3.51
N ASN A 814 -37.41 -34.49 4.73
CA ASN A 814 -37.08 -33.13 5.12
C ASN A 814 -35.56 -32.93 5.31
N ILE A 815 -34.77 -34.00 5.32
CA ILE A 815 -33.32 -33.97 5.55
C ILE A 815 -32.62 -34.18 4.21
N SER A 816 -31.62 -33.35 3.92
CA SER A 816 -30.71 -33.48 2.78
C SER A 816 -29.27 -33.48 3.30
N ILE A 817 -28.47 -34.45 2.87
CA ILE A 817 -27.06 -34.60 3.23
C ILE A 817 -26.28 -34.69 1.93
N ARG A 818 -25.49 -33.67 1.62
CA ARG A 818 -24.48 -33.70 0.56
C ARG A 818 -23.14 -34.08 1.15
N TRP A 819 -22.42 -34.95 0.47
CA TRP A 819 -21.05 -35.31 0.84
C TRP A 819 -20.12 -35.14 -0.35
N GLY A 820 -18.86 -34.84 -0.06
CA GLY A 820 -17.81 -34.65 -1.04
C GLY A 820 -16.45 -35.14 -0.56
N TYR A 821 -15.66 -35.63 -1.50
CA TYR A 821 -14.25 -35.96 -1.38
C TYR A 821 -13.49 -35.26 -2.50
N GLU A 822 -12.47 -34.48 -2.14
CA GLU A 822 -11.56 -33.86 -3.11
C GLU A 822 -10.13 -34.25 -2.77
N ARG A 823 -9.34 -34.58 -3.78
CA ARG A 823 -7.91 -34.82 -3.66
C ARG A 823 -7.19 -34.09 -4.78
N ASN A 824 -6.29 -33.19 -4.42
CA ASN A 824 -5.38 -32.55 -5.37
C ASN A 824 -3.93 -32.96 -5.08
N TRP A 825 -3.14 -33.21 -6.12
CA TRP A 825 -1.70 -33.45 -6.02
C TRP A 825 -0.97 -32.68 -7.11
N GLU A 826 -0.25 -31.64 -6.69
CA GLU A 826 0.61 -30.82 -7.53
C GLU A 826 2.09 -31.23 -7.38
N LYS A 827 2.83 -31.26 -8.50
CA LYS A 827 4.28 -31.50 -8.54
C LYS A 827 4.95 -30.54 -9.49
N ASN A 828 5.84 -29.72 -8.96
CA ASN A 828 6.58 -28.71 -9.71
C ASN A 828 8.07 -29.06 -9.76
N PHE A 829 8.65 -28.99 -10.95
CA PHE A 829 10.03 -29.32 -11.25
C PHE A 829 10.67 -28.13 -11.96
N TYR A 830 11.61 -27.46 -11.30
CA TYR A 830 12.36 -26.34 -11.86
C TYR A 830 13.84 -26.72 -12.02
N GLY A 831 14.30 -26.80 -13.26
CA GLY A 831 15.64 -27.23 -13.62
C GLY A 831 15.96 -28.65 -13.13
N LEU A 832 17.21 -28.87 -12.74
CA LEU A 832 17.70 -30.18 -12.27
C LEU A 832 17.55 -30.39 -10.75
N SER A 833 17.48 -29.32 -9.95
CA SER A 833 17.69 -29.36 -8.49
C SER A 833 16.51 -28.94 -7.63
N SER A 834 15.55 -28.17 -8.16
CA SER A 834 14.40 -27.70 -7.39
C SER A 834 13.17 -28.50 -7.77
N ARG A 835 12.65 -29.28 -6.81
CA ARG A 835 11.44 -30.06 -6.96
C ARG A 835 10.57 -29.81 -5.74
N GLN A 836 9.32 -29.45 -5.95
CA GLN A 836 8.36 -29.14 -4.91
C GLN A 836 7.07 -29.90 -5.19
N GLY A 837 6.35 -30.25 -4.14
CA GLY A 837 5.04 -30.85 -4.29
C GLY A 837 4.10 -30.41 -3.19
N SER A 838 2.82 -30.42 -3.54
CA SER A 838 1.72 -30.17 -2.62
C SER A 838 0.69 -31.28 -2.80
N ARG A 839 0.17 -31.80 -1.70
CA ARG A 839 -0.91 -32.79 -1.70
C ARG A 839 -2.01 -32.31 -0.77
N GLU A 840 -3.17 -32.05 -1.33
CA GLU A 840 -4.37 -31.61 -0.63
C GLU A 840 -5.43 -32.70 -0.64
N ILE A 841 -6.09 -32.88 0.50
CA ILE A 841 -7.24 -33.77 0.65
C ILE A 841 -8.32 -33.00 1.41
N LYS A 842 -9.50 -32.81 0.81
CA LYS A 842 -10.70 -32.33 1.49
C LYS A 842 -11.65 -33.50 1.71
N PHE A 843 -11.62 -34.06 2.92
CA PHE A 843 -12.55 -35.11 3.32
C PHE A 843 -12.63 -35.25 4.85
N PRO A 844 -13.83 -35.38 5.41
CA PRO A 844 -15.12 -35.29 4.72
C PRO A 844 -15.50 -33.82 4.46
N SER A 845 -16.17 -33.59 3.33
CA SER A 845 -16.96 -32.37 3.09
C SER A 845 -18.43 -32.76 3.21
N LEU A 846 -19.17 -32.16 4.14
CA LEU A 846 -20.56 -32.50 4.45
C LEU A 846 -21.40 -31.24 4.52
N ASP A 847 -22.51 -31.20 3.77
CA ASP A 847 -23.54 -30.17 3.87
C ASP A 847 -24.88 -30.82 4.22
N ILE A 848 -25.35 -30.60 5.44
CA ILE A 848 -26.63 -31.10 5.95
C ILE A 848 -27.63 -29.96 5.94
N SER A 849 -28.81 -30.15 5.35
CA SER A 849 -29.94 -29.20 5.44
C SER A 849 -31.23 -29.95 5.81
N ILE A 850 -31.91 -29.45 6.83
CA ILE A 850 -33.19 -29.94 7.33
C ILE A 850 -34.23 -28.85 7.09
N LYS A 851 -35.16 -29.12 6.18
CA LYS A 851 -36.28 -28.24 5.82
C LYS A 851 -37.55 -28.63 6.58
N ASN A 852 -38.55 -27.78 6.51
CA ASN A 852 -39.86 -27.99 7.11
C ASN A 852 -39.84 -28.19 8.65
N VAL A 853 -38.88 -27.54 9.32
CA VAL A 853 -38.74 -27.61 10.78
C VAL A 853 -39.88 -26.83 11.48
N GLU A 854 -40.64 -26.02 10.76
CA GLU A 854 -41.78 -25.26 11.29
C GLU A 854 -42.88 -26.14 11.89
N LYS A 855 -42.92 -27.45 11.57
CA LYS A 855 -43.84 -28.41 12.20
C LYS A 855 -43.68 -28.48 13.73
N ILE A 856 -42.54 -28.06 14.28
CA ILE A 856 -42.31 -27.95 15.72
C ILE A 856 -43.13 -26.80 16.34
N LEU A 857 -43.33 -25.69 15.61
CA LEU A 857 -44.09 -24.50 16.06
C LEU A 857 -45.00 -23.94 14.94
N PRO A 858 -46.00 -24.72 14.47
CA PRO A 858 -46.74 -24.42 13.23
C PRO A 858 -47.68 -23.20 13.35
N LYS A 859 -47.99 -22.78 14.58
CA LYS A 859 -48.82 -21.59 14.84
C LYS A 859 -48.06 -20.28 14.61
N LEU A 860 -46.73 -20.28 14.70
CA LEU A 860 -45.89 -19.06 14.69
C LEU A 860 -45.05 -18.93 13.41
N ILE A 861 -44.48 -20.04 12.95
CA ILE A 861 -43.50 -20.08 11.86
C ILE A 861 -44.21 -20.41 10.53
N SER A 862 -43.86 -19.71 9.45
CA SER A 862 -44.30 -20.00 8.08
C SER A 862 -43.35 -20.95 7.35
N SER A 863 -42.03 -20.80 7.54
CA SER A 863 -41.03 -21.76 7.06
C SER A 863 -39.79 -21.75 7.94
N SER A 864 -39.14 -22.91 8.08
CA SER A 864 -37.89 -23.03 8.80
C SER A 864 -36.92 -24.03 8.16
N GLU A 865 -35.65 -23.64 8.11
CA GLU A 865 -34.55 -24.46 7.60
C GLU A 865 -33.37 -24.42 8.57
N ILE A 866 -32.83 -25.58 8.90
CA ILE A 866 -31.58 -25.74 9.66
C ILE A 866 -30.53 -26.27 8.71
N ASN A 867 -29.37 -25.63 8.62
CA ASN A 867 -28.23 -26.08 7.83
C ASN A 867 -26.96 -26.25 8.69
N SER A 868 -26.12 -27.20 8.33
CA SER A 868 -24.82 -27.46 8.96
C SER A 868 -23.83 -27.83 7.88
N LYS A 869 -22.67 -27.19 7.87
CA LYS A 869 -21.58 -27.44 6.93
C LYS A 869 -20.34 -27.82 7.71
N PHE A 870 -19.69 -28.91 7.32
CA PHE A 870 -18.41 -29.34 7.85
C PHE A 870 -17.44 -29.65 6.70
N GLU A 871 -16.27 -29.05 6.74
CA GLU A 871 -15.19 -29.32 5.79
C GLU A 871 -13.89 -29.56 6.56
N LYS A 872 -13.25 -30.70 6.29
CA LYS A 872 -11.88 -30.98 6.73
C LYS A 872 -10.93 -30.94 5.54
N ARG A 873 -9.97 -30.02 5.55
CA ARG A 873 -8.91 -29.89 4.55
C ARG A 873 -7.55 -30.17 5.17
N LYS A 874 -6.78 -31.07 4.56
CA LYS A 874 -5.39 -31.36 4.91
C LYS A 874 -4.49 -31.12 3.71
N THR A 875 -3.54 -30.22 3.84
CA THR A 875 -2.55 -29.88 2.81
C THR A 875 -1.16 -30.23 3.33
N LEU A 876 -0.43 -31.04 2.57
CA LEU A 876 0.96 -31.41 2.83
C LEU A 876 1.83 -30.81 1.74
N SER A 877 2.83 -30.01 2.12
CA SER A 877 3.80 -29.45 1.18
C SER A 877 5.23 -29.77 1.61
N SER A 878 6.10 -30.07 0.64
CA SER A 878 7.53 -30.27 0.88
C SER A 878 8.30 -30.23 -0.44
N ARG A 879 9.63 -30.12 -0.36
CA ARG A 879 10.48 -30.50 -1.48
C ARG A 879 10.35 -31.99 -1.79
N LEU A 880 10.51 -32.32 -3.07
CA LEU A 880 10.43 -33.70 -3.56
C LEU A 880 11.83 -34.31 -3.73
N ALA A 881 12.00 -35.54 -3.28
CA ALA A 881 13.17 -36.35 -3.56
C ALA A 881 13.22 -36.79 -5.04
N PRO A 882 14.36 -37.32 -5.52
CA PRO A 882 14.51 -37.74 -6.92
C PRO A 882 13.47 -38.76 -7.40
N ASP A 883 12.96 -39.59 -6.48
CA ASP A 883 11.89 -40.58 -6.67
C ASP A 883 10.47 -39.97 -6.67
N GLY A 884 10.34 -38.67 -6.35
CA GLY A 884 9.07 -37.95 -6.29
C GLY A 884 8.33 -38.06 -4.95
N SER A 885 8.97 -38.56 -3.89
CA SER A 885 8.43 -38.60 -2.52
C SER A 885 8.71 -37.30 -1.75
N PHE A 886 7.93 -37.00 -0.71
CA PHE A 886 8.14 -35.81 0.13
C PHE A 886 9.36 -35.98 1.05
N ILE A 887 10.22 -34.96 1.11
CA ILE A 887 11.31 -34.88 2.09
C ILE A 887 10.71 -34.56 3.47
N LEU A 888 10.88 -35.46 4.43
CA LEU A 888 10.22 -35.35 5.73
C LEU A 888 10.74 -34.19 6.60
N SER A 889 12.03 -33.84 6.49
CA SER A 889 12.66 -32.77 7.29
C SER A 889 12.21 -31.36 6.90
N GLU A 890 11.68 -31.19 5.69
CA GLU A 890 11.22 -29.89 5.17
C GLU A 890 9.69 -29.86 4.98
N ARG A 891 8.98 -30.81 5.60
CA ARG A 891 7.54 -30.96 5.44
C ARG A 891 6.79 -29.89 6.23
N ASN A 892 5.85 -29.23 5.57
CA ASN A 892 4.81 -28.43 6.20
C ASN A 892 3.47 -29.16 6.09
N GLU A 893 2.70 -29.13 7.19
CA GLU A 893 1.39 -29.76 7.28
C GLU A 893 0.36 -28.76 7.78
N ASP A 894 -0.59 -28.43 6.91
CA ASP A 894 -1.72 -27.53 7.18
C ASP A 894 -3.00 -28.35 7.30
N ASN A 895 -3.66 -28.29 8.46
CA ASN A 895 -4.94 -28.93 8.69
C ASN A 895 -5.98 -27.88 9.08
N ASN A 896 -7.09 -27.83 8.36
CA ASN A 896 -8.20 -26.93 8.61
C ASN A 896 -9.49 -27.72 8.81
N TYR A 897 -10.20 -27.38 9.88
CA TYR A 897 -11.53 -27.87 10.22
C TYR A 897 -12.45 -26.67 10.21
N ASN A 898 -13.41 -26.66 9.30
CA ASN A 898 -14.28 -25.52 9.04
C ASN A 898 -15.74 -25.93 9.25
N PHE A 899 -16.41 -25.31 10.21
CA PHE A 899 -17.85 -25.41 10.41
C PHE A 899 -18.49 -24.04 10.18
N SER A 900 -18.90 -23.78 8.94
CA SER A 900 -19.41 -22.48 8.50
C SER A 900 -20.71 -22.63 7.69
N PRO A 901 -21.88 -22.70 8.34
CA PRO A 901 -22.09 -22.72 9.79
C PRO A 901 -22.05 -24.14 10.38
N LEU A 902 -21.65 -24.28 11.64
CA LEU A 902 -21.88 -25.47 12.46
C LEU A 902 -23.39 -25.72 12.62
N ILE A 903 -24.13 -24.66 12.91
CA ILE A 903 -25.60 -24.65 12.92
C ILE A 903 -26.04 -23.29 12.38
N GLY A 904 -26.65 -23.26 11.20
CA GLY A 904 -27.45 -22.15 10.71
C GLY A 904 -28.91 -22.50 10.86
N TRP A 905 -29.72 -21.60 11.38
CA TRP A 905 -31.16 -21.79 11.53
C TRP A 905 -31.89 -20.56 11.04
N GLN A 906 -32.64 -20.73 9.95
CA GLN A 906 -33.50 -19.72 9.38
C GLN A 906 -34.94 -19.97 9.80
N LEU A 907 -35.59 -18.90 10.25
CA LEU A 907 -36.95 -18.89 10.77
C LEU A 907 -37.70 -17.72 10.11
N ASN A 908 -38.67 -18.05 9.27
CA ASN A 908 -39.61 -17.07 8.74
C ASN A 908 -40.93 -17.23 9.50
N PHE A 909 -41.42 -16.16 10.09
CA PHE A 909 -42.66 -16.15 10.84
C PHE A 909 -43.82 -15.66 9.99
N LYS A 910 -45.03 -16.12 10.31
CA LYS A 910 -46.26 -15.71 9.60
C LYS A 910 -46.52 -14.20 9.64
N ASN A 911 -46.01 -13.52 10.67
CA ASN A 911 -46.13 -12.07 10.85
C ASN A 911 -45.07 -11.26 10.09
N ARG A 912 -44.41 -11.80 9.04
CA ARG A 912 -43.32 -11.12 8.30
C ARG A 912 -42.11 -10.75 9.19
N MET A 913 -41.85 -11.55 10.23
CA MET A 913 -40.58 -11.53 10.97
C MET A 913 -39.66 -12.58 10.35
N ASN A 914 -38.39 -12.26 10.16
CA ASN A 914 -37.37 -13.21 9.76
C ASN A 914 -36.27 -13.24 10.83
N THR A 915 -35.84 -14.42 11.22
CA THR A 915 -34.75 -14.63 12.17
C THR A 915 -33.75 -15.60 11.58
N SER A 916 -32.47 -15.26 11.64
CA SER A 916 -31.39 -16.18 11.31
C SER A 916 -30.41 -16.28 12.47
N ILE A 917 -30.09 -17.50 12.85
CA ILE A 917 -29.13 -17.84 13.90
C ILE A 917 -28.00 -18.58 13.22
N ASN A 918 -26.74 -18.17 13.37
CA ASN A 918 -25.61 -18.92 12.86
C ASN A 918 -24.57 -19.12 13.96
N ILE A 919 -24.13 -20.36 14.13
CA ILE A 919 -23.01 -20.76 14.97
C ILE A 919 -21.91 -21.22 14.03
N ASN A 920 -20.72 -20.64 14.13
CA ASN A 920 -19.56 -20.97 13.31
C ASN A 920 -18.42 -21.49 14.21
N TYR A 921 -17.67 -22.47 13.73
CA TYR A 921 -16.48 -22.97 14.41
C TYR A 921 -15.39 -23.34 13.43
N ASN A 922 -14.25 -22.64 13.48
CA ASN A 922 -13.12 -22.91 12.61
C ASN A 922 -11.88 -23.18 13.44
N LYS A 923 -11.14 -24.24 13.11
CA LYS A 923 -9.87 -24.60 13.74
C LYS A 923 -8.87 -24.97 12.67
N GLY A 924 -7.79 -24.21 12.58
CA GLY A 924 -6.65 -24.49 11.73
C GLY A 924 -5.41 -24.79 12.57
N PHE A 925 -4.53 -25.66 12.08
CA PHE A 925 -3.18 -25.76 12.59
C PHE A 925 -2.17 -25.97 11.45
N ASN A 926 -1.00 -25.36 11.63
CA ASN A 926 0.15 -25.47 10.73
C ASN A 926 1.32 -26.05 11.53
N PHE A 927 1.84 -27.18 11.09
CA PHE A 927 3.07 -27.77 11.61
C PHE A 927 4.20 -27.58 10.61
N SER A 928 5.34 -27.07 11.06
CA SER A 928 6.56 -26.99 10.26
C SER A 928 7.66 -27.89 10.85
N ALA A 929 8.12 -28.86 10.06
CA ALA A 929 9.19 -29.78 10.49
C ALA A 929 10.52 -29.07 10.76
N LEU A 930 10.79 -27.94 10.09
CA LEU A 930 12.05 -27.19 10.23
C LEU A 930 12.17 -26.49 11.58
N SER A 931 11.09 -25.88 12.07
CA SER A 931 11.06 -25.17 13.36
C SER A 931 10.58 -26.06 14.51
N ASN A 932 9.97 -27.21 14.20
CA ASN A 932 9.29 -28.08 15.16
C ASN A 932 8.23 -27.35 15.99
N ILE A 933 7.58 -26.34 15.40
CA ILE A 933 6.51 -25.55 16.01
C ILE A 933 5.19 -25.92 15.35
N THR A 934 4.14 -26.09 16.15
CA THR A 934 2.77 -26.18 15.64
C THR A 934 2.00 -24.91 16.01
N ASN A 935 1.61 -24.12 15.02
CA ASN A 935 0.78 -22.93 15.18
C ASN A 935 -0.69 -23.31 15.03
N TYR A 936 -1.55 -22.81 15.91
CA TYR A 936 -2.99 -23.04 15.92
C TYR A 936 -3.74 -21.72 15.82
N ASN A 937 -4.81 -21.74 15.02
CA ASN A 937 -5.77 -20.64 14.91
C ASN A 937 -7.17 -21.20 15.11
N GLU A 938 -7.90 -20.70 16.10
CA GLU A 938 -9.25 -21.14 16.46
C GLU A 938 -10.19 -19.94 16.48
N SER A 939 -11.38 -20.08 15.88
CA SER A 939 -12.43 -19.06 15.95
C SER A 939 -13.80 -19.68 16.20
N LYS A 940 -14.55 -19.05 17.09
CA LYS A 940 -15.92 -19.41 17.48
C LYS A 940 -16.80 -18.20 17.24
N GLY A 941 -17.78 -18.35 16.36
CA GLY A 941 -18.69 -17.29 15.99
C GLY A 941 -20.14 -17.62 16.38
N PHE A 942 -20.87 -16.62 16.82
CA PHE A 942 -22.33 -16.67 16.94
C PHE A 942 -22.91 -15.40 16.32
N SER A 943 -23.91 -15.53 15.45
CA SER A 943 -24.67 -14.38 14.96
C SER A 943 -26.17 -14.64 15.04
N LEU A 944 -26.89 -13.60 15.41
CA LEU A 944 -28.35 -13.57 15.47
C LEU A 944 -28.80 -12.32 14.70
N SER A 945 -29.44 -12.54 13.56
CA SER A 945 -30.09 -11.47 12.80
C SER A 945 -31.60 -11.62 12.92
N TYR A 946 -32.26 -10.54 13.29
CA TYR A 946 -33.70 -10.43 13.41
C TYR A 946 -34.15 -9.26 12.53
N SER A 947 -35.15 -9.47 11.68
CA SER A 947 -35.79 -8.39 10.93
C SER A 947 -37.30 -8.51 11.00
N TYR A 948 -37.97 -7.38 11.14
CA TYR A 948 -39.41 -7.28 11.23
C TYR A 948 -39.90 -6.11 10.41
N SER A 949 -40.80 -6.38 9.47
CA SER A 949 -41.48 -5.37 8.67
C SER A 949 -42.99 -5.50 8.86
N PHE A 950 -43.66 -4.44 9.31
CA PHE A 950 -45.11 -4.45 9.44
C PHE A 950 -45.75 -3.17 8.91
N SER A 951 -46.94 -3.34 8.33
CA SER A 951 -47.74 -2.29 7.71
C SER A 951 -48.97 -2.02 8.56
N LEU A 952 -49.08 -0.82 9.11
CA LEU A 952 -50.14 -0.43 10.04
C LEU A 952 -51.35 0.15 9.31
N LYS A 953 -52.26 -0.71 8.82
CA LYS A 953 -53.52 -0.25 8.19
C LYS A 953 -54.46 0.49 9.15
N GLU A 954 -54.44 0.19 10.46
CA GLU A 954 -55.34 0.82 11.46
C GLU A 954 -54.68 1.87 12.37
N GLY A 955 -53.35 1.93 12.36
CA GLY A 955 -52.48 2.91 13.00
C GLY A 955 -52.37 2.84 14.53
N ILE A 956 -51.14 2.85 15.05
CA ILE A 956 -50.84 2.80 16.50
C ILE A 956 -50.63 4.22 17.05
N LYS A 957 -51.22 4.50 18.23
CA LYS A 957 -50.93 5.71 19.01
C LYS A 957 -49.72 5.43 19.92
N LEU A 958 -48.67 6.24 19.83
CA LEU A 958 -47.51 6.11 20.71
C LEU A 958 -47.91 6.42 22.17
N PRO A 959 -47.48 5.62 23.16
CA PRO A 959 -47.91 5.77 24.57
C PRO A 959 -47.56 7.13 25.20
N LEU A 960 -46.53 7.83 24.69
CA LEU A 960 -46.09 9.15 25.15
C LEU A 960 -46.48 10.31 24.22
N LEU A 961 -46.93 10.03 22.99
CA LEU A 961 -47.29 11.03 21.96
C LEU A 961 -48.69 10.72 21.42
N LYS A 962 -49.71 10.91 22.27
CA LYS A 962 -51.11 10.57 21.98
C LYS A 962 -51.71 11.21 20.71
N LYS A 963 -51.05 12.25 20.14
CA LYS A 963 -51.47 12.95 18.91
C LYS A 963 -50.84 12.41 17.62
N ILE A 964 -49.84 11.53 17.68
CA ILE A 964 -49.17 10.99 16.48
C ILE A 964 -49.67 9.57 16.24
N LYS A 965 -50.39 9.39 15.13
CA LYS A 965 -50.87 8.09 14.66
C LYS A 965 -49.91 7.58 13.59
N LEU A 966 -49.23 6.46 13.86
CA LEU A 966 -48.31 5.85 12.90
C LEU A 966 -49.12 4.97 11.94
N THR A 967 -49.22 5.34 10.67
CA THR A 967 -50.09 4.69 9.66
C THR A 967 -49.33 4.04 8.49
N HIS A 968 -48.00 4.08 8.53
CA HIS A 968 -47.12 3.66 7.44
C HIS A 968 -46.19 2.53 7.89
N ASP A 969 -45.42 1.99 6.94
CA ASP A 969 -44.55 0.84 7.17
C ASP A 969 -43.40 1.16 8.13
N ILE A 970 -43.19 0.24 9.08
CA ILE A 970 -42.08 0.25 10.03
C ILE A 970 -41.17 -0.91 9.70
N TYR A 971 -39.88 -0.62 9.57
CA TYR A 971 -38.82 -1.60 9.42
C TYR A 971 -37.93 -1.58 10.66
N PHE A 972 -37.77 -2.73 11.28
CA PHE A 972 -36.84 -2.93 12.37
C PHE A 972 -35.90 -4.09 12.01
N SER A 973 -34.60 -3.91 12.24
CA SER A 973 -33.63 -4.99 12.20
C SER A 973 -32.68 -4.90 13.39
N SER A 974 -32.26 -6.07 13.87
CA SER A 974 -31.31 -6.24 14.96
C SER A 974 -30.31 -7.30 14.53
N ASN A 975 -29.02 -6.98 14.52
CA ASN A 975 -27.97 -7.94 14.27
C ASN A 975 -27.05 -7.97 15.49
N PHE A 976 -26.99 -9.12 16.13
CA PHE A 976 -26.02 -9.41 17.16
C PHE A 976 -24.96 -10.36 16.58
N SER A 977 -23.69 -10.08 16.81
CA SER A 977 -22.60 -10.99 16.52
C SER A 977 -21.61 -11.07 17.67
N TYR A 978 -21.10 -12.26 17.90
CA TYR A 978 -20.08 -12.61 18.86
C TYR A 978 -19.00 -13.40 18.15
N ASN A 979 -17.75 -13.04 18.37
CA ASN A 979 -16.60 -13.75 17.81
C ASN A 979 -15.50 -13.86 18.86
N LEU A 980 -15.12 -15.09 19.18
CA LEU A 980 -13.93 -15.41 19.96
C LEU A 980 -12.88 -15.96 19.00
N SER A 981 -11.72 -15.31 18.95
CA SER A 981 -10.57 -15.70 18.14
C SER A 981 -9.37 -15.95 19.04
N GLU A 982 -8.71 -17.09 18.85
CA GLU A 982 -7.54 -17.51 19.61
C GLU A 982 -6.44 -17.95 18.64
N SER A 983 -5.22 -17.46 18.87
CA SER A 983 -4.01 -17.89 18.18
C SER A 983 -2.99 -18.32 19.24
N TYR A 984 -2.44 -19.51 19.09
CA TYR A 984 -1.48 -20.08 20.04
C TYR A 984 -0.51 -21.01 19.32
N TYR A 985 0.67 -21.22 19.88
CA TYR A 985 1.59 -22.25 19.39
C TYR A 985 1.81 -23.32 20.46
N ILE A 986 2.17 -24.51 20.02
CA ILE A 986 2.64 -25.59 20.89
C ILE A 986 4.08 -25.90 20.52
N ARG A 987 4.98 -25.78 21.49
CA ARG A 987 6.38 -26.19 21.42
C ARG A 987 6.63 -27.11 22.62
N GLU A 988 7.20 -28.29 22.39
CA GLU A 988 7.57 -29.22 23.48
C GLU A 988 6.44 -29.50 24.48
N LEU A 989 5.19 -29.63 23.98
CA LEU A 989 3.97 -29.85 24.77
C LEU A 989 3.50 -28.65 25.63
N VAL A 990 4.21 -27.53 25.62
CA VAL A 990 3.77 -26.28 26.24
C VAL A 990 2.91 -25.50 25.26
N LYS A 991 1.72 -25.08 25.70
CA LYS A 991 0.78 -24.27 24.91
C LYS A 991 0.92 -22.81 25.31
N THR A 992 1.32 -21.96 24.37
CA THR A 992 1.50 -20.52 24.60
C THR A 992 0.54 -19.73 23.70
N PHE A 993 -0.30 -18.89 24.30
CA PHE A 993 -1.20 -18.01 23.54
C PHE A 993 -0.44 -16.80 23.00
N LEU A 994 -0.65 -16.50 21.72
CA LEU A 994 -0.14 -15.29 21.07
C LEU A 994 -1.21 -14.19 21.02
N SER A 995 -2.48 -14.59 20.92
CA SER A 995 -3.60 -13.65 20.92
C SER A 995 -4.89 -14.34 21.32
N ARG A 996 -5.73 -13.64 22.09
CA ARG A 996 -7.04 -14.15 22.51
C ARG A 996 -8.04 -13.02 22.58
N ASN A 997 -8.82 -12.82 21.51
CA ASN A 997 -9.73 -11.68 21.38
C ASN A 997 -11.18 -12.10 21.35
N ASN A 998 -12.00 -11.34 22.05
CA ASN A 998 -13.42 -11.51 22.17
C ASN A 998 -14.14 -10.23 21.71
N ASN A 999 -14.95 -10.33 20.66
CA ASN A 999 -15.68 -9.22 20.08
C ASN A 999 -17.19 -9.47 20.13
N TYR A 1000 -17.95 -8.50 20.64
CA TYR A 1000 -19.41 -8.47 20.62
C TYR A 1000 -19.87 -7.24 19.84
N ASN A 1001 -20.76 -7.41 18.88
CA ASN A 1001 -21.38 -6.30 18.15
C ASN A 1001 -22.90 -6.46 18.18
N LEU A 1002 -23.62 -5.39 18.50
CA LEU A 1002 -25.07 -5.30 18.40
C LEU A 1002 -25.40 -4.08 17.55
N SER A 1003 -26.03 -4.26 16.41
CA SER A 1003 -26.58 -3.18 15.60
C SER A 1003 -28.10 -3.26 15.56
N LEU A 1004 -28.76 -2.15 15.87
CA LEU A 1004 -30.20 -1.99 15.77
C LEU A 1004 -30.48 -0.91 14.72
N SER A 1005 -31.36 -1.21 13.78
CA SER A 1005 -31.80 -0.27 12.77
C SER A 1005 -33.31 -0.19 12.80
N PHE A 1006 -33.81 1.02 12.98
CA PHE A 1006 -35.22 1.35 12.93
C PHE A 1006 -35.43 2.35 11.80
N SER A 1007 -36.38 2.10 10.91
CA SER A 1007 -36.81 3.10 9.95
C SER A 1007 -38.32 3.15 9.84
N TYR A 1008 -38.84 4.37 9.72
CA TYR A 1008 -40.25 4.64 9.60
C TYR A 1008 -40.49 5.52 8.40
N GLN A 1009 -41.39 5.08 7.53
CA GLN A 1009 -41.80 5.86 6.38
C GLN A 1009 -42.86 6.88 6.82
N LEU A 1010 -42.55 8.18 6.79
CA LEU A 1010 -43.54 9.22 7.11
C LEU A 1010 -44.51 9.44 5.95
N SER A 1011 -44.02 9.36 4.71
CA SER A 1011 -44.77 9.52 3.46
C SER A 1011 -44.07 8.81 2.30
N THR A 1012 -44.63 8.85 1.08
CA THR A 1012 -43.92 8.40 -0.14
C THR A 1012 -42.61 9.15 -0.40
N TYR A 1013 -42.50 10.37 0.12
CA TYR A 1013 -41.39 11.30 -0.11
C TYR A 1013 -40.48 11.48 1.11
N THR A 1014 -40.83 10.94 2.28
CA THR A 1014 -40.09 11.18 3.52
C THR A 1014 -39.95 9.89 4.34
N GLN A 1015 -38.71 9.56 4.71
CA GLN A 1015 -38.37 8.43 5.58
C GLN A 1015 -37.45 8.91 6.69
N VAL A 1016 -37.69 8.45 7.92
CA VAL A 1016 -36.83 8.71 9.07
C VAL A 1016 -36.20 7.40 9.50
N GLY A 1017 -34.94 7.41 9.90
CA GLY A 1017 -34.27 6.26 10.47
C GLY A 1017 -33.43 6.59 11.68
N LEU A 1018 -33.27 5.59 12.54
CA LEU A 1018 -32.41 5.55 13.70
C LEU A 1018 -31.59 4.27 13.60
N ASN A 1019 -30.26 4.40 13.55
CA ASN A 1019 -29.33 3.30 13.64
C ASN A 1019 -28.56 3.45 14.95
N THR A 1020 -28.52 2.40 15.77
CA THR A 1020 -27.65 2.33 16.94
C THR A 1020 -26.73 1.14 16.82
N SER A 1021 -25.46 1.31 17.14
CA SER A 1021 -24.51 0.20 17.24
C SER A 1021 -23.77 0.24 18.56
N TYR A 1022 -23.65 -0.92 19.18
CA TYR A 1022 -22.82 -1.16 20.35
C TYR A 1022 -21.75 -2.17 19.97
N SER A 1023 -20.49 -1.82 20.13
CA SER A 1023 -19.38 -2.76 19.99
C SER A 1023 -18.62 -2.88 21.31
N ASN A 1024 -18.16 -4.09 21.61
CA ASN A 1024 -17.31 -4.37 22.75
C ASN A 1024 -16.21 -5.35 22.32
N SER A 1025 -14.98 -4.88 22.28
CA SER A 1025 -13.79 -5.68 21.98
C SER A 1025 -13.00 -5.87 23.27
N LYS A 1026 -12.72 -7.12 23.65
CA LYS A 1026 -11.96 -7.48 24.84
C LYS A 1026 -10.77 -8.36 24.44
N ASN A 1027 -9.56 -7.94 24.78
CA ASN A 1027 -8.40 -8.84 24.77
C ASN A 1027 -8.42 -9.64 26.08
N LEU A 1028 -8.47 -10.97 25.97
CA LEU A 1028 -8.58 -11.86 27.13
C LEU A 1028 -7.24 -12.14 27.81
N LEU A 1029 -6.11 -11.94 27.12
CA LEU A 1029 -4.77 -12.04 27.73
C LEU A 1029 -4.55 -10.82 28.65
N LYS A 1030 -4.64 -9.62 28.08
CA LYS A 1030 -4.46 -8.34 28.81
C LYS A 1030 -5.63 -7.92 29.69
N GLN A 1031 -6.77 -8.59 29.54
CA GLN A 1031 -8.07 -8.19 30.10
C GLN A 1031 -8.60 -6.80 29.68
N ASP A 1032 -7.94 -6.13 28.73
CA ASP A 1032 -8.31 -4.83 28.17
C ASP A 1032 -9.67 -4.87 27.46
N LYS A 1033 -10.45 -3.80 27.61
CA LYS A 1033 -11.82 -3.71 27.09
C LYS A 1033 -12.10 -2.35 26.45
N ILE A 1034 -12.49 -2.36 25.18
CA ILE A 1034 -12.92 -1.18 24.42
C ILE A 1034 -14.41 -1.31 24.14
N GLN A 1035 -15.19 -0.29 24.50
CA GLN A 1035 -16.62 -0.22 24.24
C GLN A 1035 -16.93 1.02 23.39
N SER A 1036 -17.69 0.85 22.31
CA SER A 1036 -18.21 1.97 21.51
C SER A 1036 -19.74 1.91 21.44
N ILE A 1037 -20.36 3.09 21.49
CA ILE A 1037 -21.80 3.27 21.27
C ILE A 1037 -21.93 4.35 20.21
N ASP A 1038 -22.49 3.99 19.06
CA ASP A 1038 -22.80 4.93 17.98
C ASP A 1038 -24.32 5.05 17.82
N ILE A 1039 -24.79 6.29 17.66
CA ILE A 1039 -26.20 6.61 17.44
C ILE A 1039 -26.26 7.55 16.24
N ASN A 1040 -26.91 7.11 15.17
CA ASN A 1040 -27.12 7.89 13.96
C ASN A 1040 -28.62 8.03 13.69
N ILE A 1041 -29.09 9.28 13.61
CA ILE A 1041 -30.46 9.62 13.26
C ILE A 1041 -30.42 10.35 11.93
N TRP A 1042 -31.23 9.91 10.98
CA TRP A 1042 -31.28 10.50 9.64
C TRP A 1042 -32.71 10.68 9.15
N VAL A 1043 -32.88 11.61 8.22
CA VAL A 1043 -34.13 11.86 7.50
C VAL A 1043 -33.80 11.91 6.01
N LEU A 1044 -34.49 11.09 5.21
CA LEU A 1044 -34.36 11.03 3.77
C LEU A 1044 -35.58 11.69 3.13
N PHE A 1045 -35.34 12.69 2.31
CA PHE A 1045 -36.33 13.31 1.43
C PHE A 1045 -36.11 12.80 0.00
N ARG A 1046 -37.14 12.20 -0.60
CA ARG A 1046 -37.16 11.82 -2.03
C ARG A 1046 -38.00 12.87 -2.74
N PHE A 1047 -37.41 13.57 -3.71
CA PHE A 1047 -38.10 14.61 -4.50
C PHE A 1047 -38.48 14.06 -5.87
#